data_AF-A0A1W6NZM4-F1
#
_entry.id   AF-A0A1W6NZM4-F1
#
_cell.length_a   1.000
_cell.length_b   1.000
_cell.length_c   1.000
_cell.angle_alpha   90.00
_cell.angle_beta   90.00
_cell.angle_gamma   90.00
#
_symmetry.space_group_name_H-M   'P 1'
#
loop_
_entity.id
_entity.type
_entity.pdbx_description
1 polymer ?
#
loop_
_entity_poly.entity_id
_entity_poly.type
_entity_poly.pdbx_seq_one_letter_code
_entity_poly.pdbx_strand_id
1 'polypeptide(L)'
;MDIVGICRFSLLGRGDWISFRGAAEQDIARLVDEQAQKLFDPARIEARLRSFELLTLASLQAQTDQNFVFIVLASTRMPQIYQDRLRALCARVPQVELRFFDTTSAGDAQRKVFKSLGLQFSNVLQFRLDDDDAISQRFVANMRRAAGDFAGSDKPFVITNARALYVAAAGNGQGAYDWPVTFLAAGLALRHPKKSVYEFGHFGMEQRFEHAVVDDNLSLVTHHGLNDTSFSPDRARKRGMQLLAPQAVAEIVADQFSFLSRGALALMHLAAPAAEDTDQSENDEEFVEDSTLTVDEPFIQLYKGRDRYAVKYTQRSFDTLYIGFDNLAEVRSRNKDRPGWGYGFAKSNGWSFMGVLAFDDNWFRSRSLHKSFAKLQAEGFFDQFDRVILSGTSMGGYGACLFAQFAPGCTVVAFSPQSTLDVALAPWDTRYPGGTAQNWSFLPSDAAETCHFAHKAYVFYDPKLPEDRAHAERLVAAGAVGLKMRWSGHMTAQFLRQVGLLSSVSRQCADGTMDEGRFYAAYRPVRLLRRYVRGLADSLLDSRRTGLLPQAFERAIAADFPRIASDFKCGLAFVDVADFDLAHMRAKMHRAKEKHVQSTPAFAAHFATCEALNKSASYIDLAEALEKFAPVLESSADFYVWRANCAAEAGMRAEALADLVRALYLAPMRPFLQRRIARIAQQLGRRDIVALVDRVEALNDPPKAIPQPKA
;
A
#
# COMPACT_ATOMS: atom_id res chain seq x y z
N MET A 1 8.33 41.81 -14.28
CA MET A 1 8.96 40.76 -13.48
C MET A 1 8.99 39.51 -14.34
N ASP A 2 10.13 38.85 -14.44
CA ASP A 2 10.26 37.64 -15.25
C ASP A 2 9.65 36.46 -14.49
N ILE A 3 8.97 35.57 -15.21
CA ILE A 3 8.40 34.35 -14.64
C ILE A 3 9.28 33.19 -15.07
N VAL A 4 9.81 32.45 -14.10
CA VAL A 4 10.77 31.37 -14.36
C VAL A 4 10.32 30.09 -13.67
N GLY A 5 9.95 29.07 -14.45
CA GLY A 5 9.67 27.74 -13.92
C GLY A 5 10.94 26.94 -13.73
N ILE A 6 10.96 26.05 -12.74
CA ILE A 6 12.07 25.12 -12.52
C ILE A 6 11.51 23.71 -12.35
N CYS A 7 12.06 22.80 -13.15
CA CYS A 7 11.82 21.36 -13.07
C CYS A 7 13.11 20.61 -12.80
N ARG A 8 13.03 19.66 -11.87
CA ARG A 8 14.13 18.74 -11.55
C ARG A 8 13.88 17.39 -12.23
N PHE A 9 14.33 17.25 -13.48
CA PHE A 9 14.18 16.02 -14.24
C PHE A 9 15.31 15.04 -13.93
N SER A 10 15.07 14.10 -13.00
CA SER A 10 16.06 13.06 -12.63
C SER A 10 17.48 13.62 -12.37
N LEU A 11 17.56 14.71 -11.60
CA LEU A 11 18.82 15.31 -11.17
C LEU A 11 19.40 14.52 -9.99
N LEU A 12 20.68 14.13 -10.08
CA LEU A 12 21.40 13.51 -8.97
C LEU A 12 21.85 14.58 -7.98
N GLY A 13 21.32 14.53 -6.74
CA GLY A 13 21.59 15.51 -5.71
C GLY A 13 22.22 14.96 -4.43
N ARG A 14 23.20 15.71 -3.88
CA ARG A 14 23.83 15.46 -2.57
C ARG A 14 22.92 15.80 -1.38
N GLY A 15 21.95 16.68 -1.54
CA GLY A 15 21.11 17.21 -0.44
C GLY A 15 19.74 16.53 -0.26
N ASP A 16 19.31 15.75 -1.25
CA ASP A 16 17.90 15.32 -1.38
C ASP A 16 17.62 13.91 -0.85
N TRP A 17 18.67 13.12 -0.55
CA TRP A 17 18.52 11.75 -0.08
C TRP A 17 19.01 11.61 1.36
N ILE A 18 18.16 11.03 2.21
CA ILE A 18 18.46 10.72 3.63
C ILE A 18 19.81 9.98 3.77
N SER A 19 20.20 9.21 2.74
CA SER A 19 21.45 8.45 2.63
C SER A 19 22.74 9.28 2.61
N PHE A 20 22.69 10.58 2.32
CA PHE A 20 23.88 11.44 2.32
C PHE A 20 24.10 12.18 3.65
N ARG A 21 23.15 12.13 4.60
CA ARG A 21 23.34 12.75 5.93
C ARG A 21 24.25 11.88 6.79
N GLY A 22 25.52 12.26 6.88
CA GLY A 22 26.52 11.63 7.76
C GLY A 22 27.36 10.52 7.14
N ALA A 23 27.33 10.35 5.81
CA ALA A 23 28.17 9.39 5.11
C ALA A 23 29.63 9.87 5.05
N ALA A 24 30.59 8.96 5.26
CA ALA A 24 32.01 9.25 5.12
C ALA A 24 32.36 9.59 3.65
N GLU A 25 33.33 10.47 3.44
CA GLU A 25 33.68 11.00 2.10
C GLU A 25 34.07 9.91 1.09
N GLN A 26 34.56 8.77 1.60
CA GLN A 26 34.98 7.57 0.86
C GLN A 26 33.80 6.78 0.27
N ASP A 27 32.60 6.86 0.86
CA ASP A 27 31.41 6.13 0.42
C ASP A 27 30.54 6.90 -0.59
N ILE A 28 30.81 8.20 -0.77
CA ILE A 28 30.00 9.10 -1.61
C ILE A 28 29.97 8.65 -3.06
N ALA A 29 31.10 8.19 -3.62
CA ALA A 29 31.17 7.76 -5.02
C ALA A 29 30.29 6.54 -5.28
N ARG A 30 30.38 5.51 -4.41
CA ARG A 30 29.54 4.31 -4.48
C ARG A 30 28.05 4.63 -4.31
N LEU A 31 27.71 5.47 -3.33
CA LEU A 31 26.32 5.90 -3.10
C LEU A 31 25.74 6.67 -4.29
N VAL A 32 26.56 7.50 -4.96
CA VAL A 32 26.15 8.20 -6.19
C VAL A 32 25.87 7.21 -7.32
N ASP A 33 26.70 6.18 -7.50
CA ASP A 33 26.51 5.20 -8.57
C ASP A 33 25.31 4.28 -8.33
N GLU A 34 25.09 3.82 -7.09
CA GLU A 34 23.88 3.06 -6.72
C GLU A 34 22.60 3.89 -6.91
N GLN A 35 22.66 5.20 -6.62
CA GLN A 35 21.54 6.11 -6.87
C GLN A 35 21.33 6.38 -8.36
N ALA A 36 22.42 6.53 -9.14
CA ALA A 36 22.33 6.68 -10.59
C ALA A 36 21.64 5.47 -11.23
N GLN A 37 21.96 4.24 -10.80
CA GLN A 37 21.29 3.02 -11.29
C GLN A 37 19.78 3.02 -11.03
N LYS A 38 19.35 3.44 -9.83
CA LYS A 38 17.92 3.53 -9.50
C LYS A 38 17.23 4.68 -10.24
N LEU A 39 17.91 5.81 -10.36
CA LEU A 39 17.36 7.02 -10.96
C LEU A 39 17.18 6.86 -12.47
N PHE A 40 18.12 6.18 -13.14
CA PHE A 40 18.14 5.96 -14.58
C PHE A 40 17.76 4.54 -14.99
N ASP A 41 17.06 3.79 -14.12
CA ASP A 41 16.43 2.53 -14.49
C ASP A 41 15.59 2.75 -15.77
N PRO A 42 15.78 1.93 -16.83
CA PRO A 42 15.14 2.15 -18.12
C PRO A 42 13.62 2.32 -18.02
N ALA A 43 12.93 1.50 -17.23
CA ALA A 43 11.48 1.60 -17.10
C ALA A 43 11.06 2.90 -16.40
N ARG A 44 11.84 3.35 -15.41
CA ARG A 44 11.59 4.60 -14.68
C ARG A 44 11.78 5.83 -15.57
N ILE A 45 12.89 5.91 -16.29
CA ILE A 45 13.18 7.09 -17.13
C ILE A 45 12.26 7.17 -18.35
N GLU A 46 11.84 6.04 -18.92
CA GLU A 46 10.82 6.01 -19.97
C GLU A 46 9.48 6.56 -19.49
N ALA A 47 9.04 6.14 -18.30
CA ALA A 47 7.81 6.65 -17.70
C ALA A 47 7.88 8.17 -17.46
N ARG A 48 9.01 8.67 -16.97
CA ARG A 48 9.23 10.12 -16.74
C ARG A 48 9.31 10.92 -18.03
N LEU A 49 9.99 10.42 -19.06
CA LEU A 49 10.00 11.09 -20.38
C LEU A 49 8.60 11.18 -20.94
N ARG A 50 7.79 10.12 -20.79
CA ARG A 50 6.40 10.09 -21.25
C ARG A 50 5.51 11.08 -20.49
N SER A 51 5.58 11.12 -19.15
CA SER A 51 4.80 12.09 -18.36
C SER A 51 5.24 13.52 -18.65
N PHE A 52 6.55 13.75 -18.77
CA PHE A 52 7.11 15.05 -19.06
C PHE A 52 6.65 15.59 -20.41
N GLU A 53 6.64 14.74 -21.44
CA GLU A 53 6.13 15.10 -22.76
C GLU A 53 4.63 15.40 -22.72
N LEU A 54 3.83 14.48 -22.17
CA LEU A 54 2.37 14.51 -22.31
C LEU A 54 1.67 15.47 -21.34
N LEU A 55 2.30 15.80 -20.21
CA LEU A 55 1.72 16.63 -19.15
C LEU A 55 2.49 17.94 -19.02
N THR A 56 3.74 17.88 -18.57
CA THR A 56 4.51 19.07 -18.20
C THR A 56 4.78 19.95 -19.41
N LEU A 57 5.42 19.43 -20.47
CA LEU A 57 5.71 20.20 -21.68
C LEU A 57 4.44 20.65 -22.40
N ALA A 58 3.40 19.81 -22.46
CA ALA A 58 2.11 20.17 -23.04
C ALA A 58 1.51 21.40 -22.32
N SER A 59 1.59 21.44 -20.98
CA SER A 59 1.10 22.58 -20.20
C SER A 59 1.90 23.86 -20.40
N LEU A 60 3.21 23.76 -20.65
CA LEU A 60 4.06 24.91 -20.95
C LEU A 60 3.77 25.46 -22.35
N GLN A 61 3.63 24.59 -23.35
CA GLN A 61 3.28 25.00 -24.71
C GLN A 61 1.93 25.72 -24.76
N ALA A 62 0.98 25.28 -23.95
CA ALA A 62 -0.39 25.80 -23.93
C ALA A 62 -0.56 27.15 -23.19
N GLN A 63 0.48 27.71 -22.59
CA GLN A 63 0.34 28.95 -21.82
C GLN A 63 -0.19 30.11 -22.69
N THR A 64 -1.22 30.80 -22.21
CA THR A 64 -1.78 31.98 -22.87
C THR A 64 -0.83 33.18 -22.83
N ASP A 65 0.06 33.24 -21.83
CA ASP A 65 1.18 34.18 -21.76
C ASP A 65 2.48 33.42 -21.99
N GLN A 66 3.07 33.60 -23.18
CA GLN A 66 4.29 32.90 -23.61
C GLN A 66 5.58 33.56 -23.12
N ASN A 67 5.50 34.68 -22.38
CA ASN A 67 6.65 35.41 -21.85
C ASN A 67 7.11 34.83 -20.51
N PHE A 68 7.74 33.66 -20.55
CA PHE A 68 8.34 33.00 -19.41
C PHE A 68 9.55 32.17 -19.85
N VAL A 69 10.36 31.76 -18.88
CA VAL A 69 11.44 30.78 -19.09
C VAL A 69 11.14 29.55 -18.23
N PHE A 70 11.42 28.35 -18.71
CA PHE A 70 11.27 27.12 -17.95
C PHE A 70 12.57 26.33 -17.94
N ILE A 71 13.21 26.22 -16.78
CA ILE A 71 14.52 25.61 -16.65
C ILE A 71 14.34 24.14 -16.26
N VAL A 72 14.91 23.24 -17.08
CA VAL A 72 14.97 21.80 -16.80
C VAL A 72 16.38 21.46 -16.35
N LEU A 73 16.50 20.97 -15.11
CA LEU A 73 17.74 20.56 -14.49
C LEU A 73 17.86 19.03 -14.54
N ALA A 74 18.81 18.51 -15.31
CA ALA A 74 19.03 17.07 -15.48
C ALA A 74 20.48 16.67 -15.17
N SER A 75 20.75 15.37 -15.00
CA SER A 75 22.08 14.88 -14.63
C SER A 75 22.94 14.48 -15.84
N THR A 76 24.23 14.83 -15.84
CA THR A 76 25.24 14.36 -16.81
C THR A 76 25.46 12.85 -16.79
N ARG A 77 25.12 12.18 -15.67
CA ARG A 77 25.22 10.72 -15.52
C ARG A 77 24.07 9.96 -16.20
N MET A 78 23.04 10.67 -16.69
CA MET A 78 21.95 10.06 -17.45
C MET A 78 22.51 9.39 -18.72
N PRO A 79 22.07 8.17 -19.09
CA PRO A 79 22.54 7.53 -20.32
C PRO A 79 22.30 8.41 -21.55
N GLN A 80 23.27 8.43 -22.48
CA GLN A 80 23.29 9.34 -23.62
C GLN A 80 22.00 9.29 -24.45
N ILE A 81 21.46 8.08 -24.69
CA ILE A 81 20.18 7.89 -25.40
C ILE A 81 19.01 8.68 -24.78
N TYR A 82 18.97 8.79 -23.45
CA TYR A 82 17.95 9.54 -22.74
C TYR A 82 18.26 11.03 -22.69
N GLN A 83 19.54 11.41 -22.63
CA GLN A 83 19.92 12.81 -22.77
C GLN A 83 19.50 13.37 -24.13
N ASP A 84 19.72 12.62 -25.21
CA ASP A 84 19.38 13.03 -26.57
C ASP A 84 17.87 13.14 -26.75
N ARG A 85 17.11 12.18 -26.21
CA ARG A 85 15.63 12.25 -26.20
C ARG A 85 15.12 13.43 -25.38
N LEU A 86 15.68 13.69 -24.20
CA LEU A 86 15.29 14.83 -23.38
C LEU A 86 15.61 16.16 -24.07
N ARG A 87 16.78 16.27 -24.73
CA ARG A 87 17.11 17.44 -25.56
C ARG A 87 16.08 17.64 -26.67
N ALA A 88 15.73 16.58 -27.39
CA ALA A 88 14.75 16.65 -28.47
C ALA A 88 13.36 17.07 -27.97
N LEU A 89 12.92 16.56 -26.81
CA LEU A 89 11.66 16.97 -26.19
C LEU A 89 11.67 18.44 -25.77
N CYS A 90 12.69 18.88 -25.04
CA CYS A 90 12.81 20.26 -24.59
C CYS A 90 12.89 21.26 -25.76
N ALA A 91 13.56 20.90 -26.86
CA ALA A 91 13.68 21.77 -28.04
C ALA A 91 12.33 22.07 -28.74
N ARG A 92 11.26 21.30 -28.44
CA ARG A 92 9.91 21.56 -28.96
C ARG A 92 9.21 22.76 -28.30
N VAL A 93 9.77 23.29 -27.22
CA VAL A 93 9.20 24.41 -26.47
C VAL A 93 10.26 25.52 -26.34
N PRO A 94 10.14 26.64 -27.08
CA PRO A 94 11.18 27.67 -27.11
C PRO A 94 11.52 28.27 -25.73
N GLN A 95 10.57 28.25 -24.79
CA GLN A 95 10.77 28.74 -23.42
C GLN A 95 11.60 27.79 -22.55
N VAL A 96 11.85 26.55 -22.99
CA VAL A 96 12.48 25.52 -22.17
C VAL A 96 13.99 25.53 -22.32
N GLU A 97 14.68 25.77 -21.20
CA GLU A 97 16.13 25.78 -21.09
C GLU A 97 16.62 24.53 -20.34
N LEU A 98 17.08 23.53 -21.09
CA LEU A 98 17.66 22.32 -20.53
C LEU A 98 19.15 22.51 -20.19
N ARG A 99 19.55 22.12 -18.97
CA ARG A 99 20.95 22.10 -18.55
C ARG A 99 21.27 20.81 -17.79
N PHE A 100 22.41 20.21 -18.15
CA PHE A 100 22.94 19.02 -17.50
C PHE A 100 23.98 19.40 -16.45
N PHE A 101 23.92 18.73 -15.30
CA PHE A 101 24.85 18.94 -14.20
C PHE A 101 25.39 17.61 -13.67
N ASP A 102 26.65 17.63 -13.24
CA ASP A 102 27.15 16.63 -12.30
C ASP A 102 26.42 16.74 -10.96
N THR A 103 26.76 15.89 -9.99
CA THR A 103 26.08 15.84 -8.69
C THR A 103 26.00 17.22 -8.02
N THR A 104 24.78 17.74 -7.85
CA THR A 104 24.54 19.11 -7.36
C THR A 104 23.16 19.26 -6.70
N SER A 105 22.92 20.37 -5.99
CA SER A 105 21.59 20.68 -5.47
C SER A 105 20.77 21.44 -6.53
N ALA A 106 19.44 21.32 -6.50
CA ALA A 106 18.58 22.08 -7.41
C ALA A 106 18.78 23.61 -7.27
N GLY A 107 18.98 24.11 -6.05
CA GLY A 107 19.23 25.53 -5.80
C GLY A 107 20.56 26.03 -6.37
N ASP A 108 21.63 25.23 -6.28
CA ASP A 108 22.93 25.58 -6.86
C ASP A 108 22.93 25.48 -8.39
N ALA A 109 22.27 24.46 -8.94
CA ALA A 109 22.07 24.33 -10.38
C ALA A 109 21.29 25.52 -10.92
N GLN A 110 20.17 25.91 -10.29
CA GLN A 110 19.38 27.08 -10.66
C GLN A 110 20.23 28.36 -10.62
N ARG A 111 21.04 28.58 -9.57
CA ARG A 111 21.96 29.74 -9.49
C ARG A 111 22.90 29.82 -10.69
N LYS A 112 23.46 28.69 -11.12
CA LYS A 112 24.35 28.61 -12.30
C LYS A 112 23.59 28.97 -13.58
N VAL A 113 22.37 28.46 -13.76
CA VAL A 113 21.55 28.79 -14.95
C VAL A 113 21.16 30.26 -14.95
N PHE A 114 20.69 30.80 -13.82
CA PHE A 114 20.32 32.22 -13.69
C PHE A 114 21.50 33.13 -14.07
N LYS A 115 22.70 32.83 -13.57
CA LYS A 115 23.91 33.56 -13.94
C LYS A 115 24.18 33.49 -15.46
N SER A 116 24.00 32.33 -16.07
CA SER A 116 24.22 32.16 -17.52
C SER A 116 23.19 32.87 -18.39
N LEU A 117 21.96 33.03 -17.89
CA LEU A 117 20.86 33.71 -18.59
C LEU A 117 20.75 35.20 -18.23
N GLY A 118 21.62 35.72 -17.36
CA GLY A 118 21.56 37.11 -16.89
C GLY A 118 20.37 37.42 -15.96
N LEU A 119 19.73 36.39 -15.39
CA LEU A 119 18.57 36.52 -14.52
C LEU A 119 18.97 36.87 -13.09
N GLN A 120 18.27 37.84 -12.50
CA GLN A 120 18.45 38.28 -11.12
C GLN A 120 17.29 37.81 -10.25
N PHE A 121 17.59 37.14 -9.13
CA PHE A 121 16.57 36.63 -8.19
C PHE A 121 15.56 37.70 -7.74
N SER A 122 16.01 38.95 -7.57
CA SER A 122 15.15 40.07 -7.17
C SER A 122 14.06 40.42 -8.18
N ASN A 123 14.24 40.07 -9.45
CA ASN A 123 13.37 40.45 -10.56
C ASN A 123 12.61 39.26 -11.16
N VAL A 124 12.73 38.09 -10.51
CA VAL A 124 12.15 36.83 -10.98
C VAL A 124 11.13 36.31 -9.98
N LEU A 125 9.95 35.98 -10.49
CA LEU A 125 9.00 35.11 -9.84
C LEU A 125 9.28 33.66 -10.28
N GLN A 126 9.83 32.87 -9.37
CA GLN A 126 10.24 31.49 -9.66
C GLN A 126 9.16 30.51 -9.20
N PHE A 127 8.75 29.57 -10.07
CA PHE A 127 7.78 28.54 -9.69
C PHE A 127 8.32 27.12 -9.86
N ARG A 128 7.77 26.18 -9.10
CA ARG A 128 8.16 24.76 -9.15
C ARG A 128 7.16 23.96 -9.97
N LEU A 129 7.66 23.05 -10.80
CA LEU A 129 6.82 22.08 -11.49
C LEU A 129 7.61 20.78 -11.68
N ASP A 130 7.06 19.67 -11.19
CA ASP A 130 7.65 18.35 -11.38
C ASP A 130 7.32 17.81 -12.79
N ASP A 131 8.10 16.83 -13.28
CA ASP A 131 8.01 16.29 -14.64
C ASP A 131 6.84 15.32 -14.90
N ASP A 132 5.96 15.16 -13.92
CA ASP A 132 4.71 14.42 -14.01
C ASP A 132 3.47 15.29 -13.64
N ASP A 133 3.69 16.58 -13.40
CA ASP A 133 2.64 17.55 -13.10
C ASP A 133 2.39 18.50 -14.28
N ALA A 134 1.21 19.12 -14.29
CA ALA A 134 0.82 20.14 -15.26
C ALA A 134 0.19 21.37 -14.57
N ILE A 135 0.24 22.51 -15.25
CA ILE A 135 -0.36 23.77 -14.81
C ILE A 135 -1.45 24.21 -15.79
N SER A 136 -2.44 24.95 -15.31
CA SER A 136 -3.49 25.52 -16.17
C SER A 136 -2.89 26.34 -17.32
N GLN A 137 -3.56 26.35 -18.48
CA GLN A 137 -3.16 27.15 -19.65
C GLN A 137 -3.14 28.67 -19.37
N ARG A 138 -3.69 29.12 -18.25
CA ARG A 138 -3.71 30.53 -17.80
C ARG A 138 -2.73 30.81 -16.67
N PHE A 139 -1.92 29.83 -16.26
CA PHE A 139 -1.05 29.92 -15.09
C PHE A 139 -0.10 31.12 -15.13
N VAL A 140 0.68 31.29 -16.20
CA VAL A 140 1.68 32.38 -16.28
C VAL A 140 0.99 33.75 -16.23
N ALA A 141 -0.11 33.92 -16.97
CA ALA A 141 -0.88 35.16 -16.98
C ALA A 141 -1.46 35.48 -15.59
N ASN A 142 -1.96 34.47 -14.89
CA ASN A 142 -2.51 34.60 -13.54
C ASN A 142 -1.42 34.93 -12.50
N MET A 143 -0.26 34.28 -12.56
CA MET A 143 0.89 34.59 -11.71
C MET A 143 1.38 36.02 -11.93
N ARG A 144 1.44 36.47 -13.19
CA ARG A 144 1.83 37.85 -13.53
C ARG A 144 0.85 38.87 -12.96
N ARG A 145 -0.45 38.61 -13.08
CA ARG A 145 -1.50 39.47 -12.53
C ARG A 145 -1.37 39.58 -11.01
N ALA A 146 -1.30 38.45 -10.31
CA ALA A 146 -1.17 38.40 -8.85
C ALA A 146 0.15 39.02 -8.35
N ALA A 147 1.24 38.91 -9.11
CA ALA A 147 2.49 39.60 -8.79
C ALA A 147 2.39 41.12 -8.90
N GLY A 148 1.42 41.64 -9.66
CA GLY A 148 1.11 43.06 -9.75
C GLY A 148 0.70 43.67 -8.41
N ASP A 149 0.05 42.90 -7.54
CA ASP A 149 -0.37 43.34 -6.21
C ASP A 149 0.84 43.59 -5.28
N PHE A 150 2.00 43.01 -5.63
CA PHE A 150 3.27 43.19 -4.92
C PHE A 150 4.24 44.12 -5.66
N ALA A 151 3.79 44.82 -6.70
CA ALA A 151 4.63 45.71 -7.48
C ALA A 151 5.27 46.78 -6.58
N GLY A 152 6.60 46.91 -6.65
CA GLY A 152 7.37 47.85 -5.83
C GLY A 152 7.77 47.34 -4.45
N SER A 153 7.35 46.14 -4.04
CA SER A 153 7.80 45.52 -2.78
C SER A 153 9.17 44.84 -2.95
N ASP A 154 10.13 45.21 -2.08
CA ASP A 154 11.43 44.53 -1.98
C ASP A 154 11.40 43.28 -1.10
N LYS A 155 10.29 43.02 -0.41
CA LYS A 155 10.14 41.84 0.45
C LYS A 155 9.95 40.56 -0.38
N PRO A 156 10.34 39.38 0.15
CA PRO A 156 9.95 38.12 -0.46
C PRO A 156 8.44 37.90 -0.32
N PHE A 157 7.82 37.39 -1.38
CA PHE A 157 6.40 37.05 -1.38
C PHE A 157 6.12 35.77 -2.18
N VAL A 158 4.98 35.16 -1.92
CA VAL A 158 4.56 33.88 -2.49
C VAL A 158 3.21 34.03 -3.19
N ILE A 159 3.05 33.38 -4.33
CA ILE A 159 1.77 33.24 -5.01
C ILE A 159 1.48 31.76 -5.12
N THR A 160 0.28 31.35 -4.73
CA THR A 160 -0.12 29.94 -4.74
C THR A 160 -1.54 29.77 -5.25
N ASN A 161 -1.87 28.57 -5.72
CA ASN A 161 -3.22 28.22 -6.16
C ASN A 161 -4.08 27.87 -4.94
N ALA A 162 -5.38 28.15 -5.01
CA ALA A 162 -6.33 27.78 -3.96
C ALA A 162 -6.62 26.28 -3.90
N ARG A 163 -6.44 25.60 -5.05
CA ARG A 163 -6.82 24.20 -5.25
C ARG A 163 -5.97 23.51 -6.31
N ALA A 164 -5.99 22.18 -6.28
CA ALA A 164 -5.33 21.33 -7.25
C ALA A 164 -6.27 20.21 -7.70
N LEU A 165 -6.20 19.87 -8.99
CA LEU A 165 -6.77 18.64 -9.52
C LEU A 165 -5.78 17.50 -9.25
N TYR A 166 -6.07 16.68 -8.26
CA TYR A 166 -5.22 15.56 -7.88
C TYR A 166 -5.70 14.28 -8.56
N VAL A 167 -4.88 13.66 -9.40
CA VAL A 167 -5.24 12.47 -10.17
C VAL A 167 -4.50 11.25 -9.65
N ALA A 168 -5.22 10.36 -8.98
CA ALA A 168 -4.71 9.05 -8.60
C ALA A 168 -4.93 8.06 -9.75
N ALA A 169 -3.89 7.83 -10.56
CA ALA A 169 -3.93 6.88 -11.68
C ALA A 169 -3.59 5.44 -11.24
N ALA A 170 -3.14 5.24 -10.00
CA ALA A 170 -2.78 3.92 -9.47
C ALA A 170 -3.17 3.75 -7.98
N GLY A 171 -3.34 2.50 -7.56
CA GLY A 171 -3.65 2.14 -6.16
C GLY A 171 -5.15 2.09 -5.85
N ASN A 172 -5.49 2.01 -4.55
CA ASN A 172 -6.88 2.06 -4.09
C ASN A 172 -7.33 3.53 -4.03
N GLY A 173 -8.48 3.85 -4.62
CA GLY A 173 -8.97 5.24 -4.76
C GLY A 173 -8.55 5.92 -6.06
N GLN A 174 -8.51 5.18 -7.17
CA GLN A 174 -8.27 5.83 -8.46
C GLN A 174 -9.38 6.85 -8.76
N GLY A 175 -9.01 7.94 -9.39
CA GLY A 175 -9.92 9.01 -9.75
C GLY A 175 -9.25 10.38 -9.70
N ALA A 176 -9.99 11.37 -10.17
CA ALA A 176 -9.63 12.77 -10.04
C ALA A 176 -10.34 13.37 -8.82
N TYR A 177 -9.58 14.10 -8.03
CA TYR A 177 -10.03 14.72 -6.80
C TYR A 177 -9.85 16.23 -6.90
N ASP A 178 -10.86 16.98 -6.48
CA ASP A 178 -10.68 18.38 -6.13
C ASP A 178 -10.00 18.44 -4.77
N TRP A 179 -8.83 19.08 -4.72
CA TRP A 179 -8.08 19.25 -3.50
C TRP A 179 -7.98 20.73 -3.14
N PRO A 180 -8.76 21.22 -2.16
CA PRO A 180 -8.62 22.57 -1.64
C PRO A 180 -7.33 22.64 -0.82
N VAL A 181 -6.25 23.08 -1.45
CA VAL A 181 -4.92 23.15 -0.86
C VAL A 181 -4.17 24.37 -1.38
N THR A 182 -3.71 25.20 -0.44
CA THR A 182 -2.77 26.28 -0.70
C THR A 182 -1.35 25.81 -0.41
N PHE A 183 -0.38 26.48 -1.02
CA PHE A 183 1.05 26.19 -0.87
C PHE A 183 1.48 24.78 -1.28
N LEU A 184 0.73 24.14 -2.19
CA LEU A 184 1.16 22.92 -2.86
C LEU A 184 2.38 23.22 -3.75
N ALA A 185 3.34 22.30 -3.82
CA ALA A 185 4.58 22.54 -4.55
C ALA A 185 4.35 22.81 -6.05
N ALA A 186 3.45 22.05 -6.69
CA ALA A 186 3.12 22.20 -8.10
C ALA A 186 2.49 23.57 -8.37
N GLY A 187 3.20 24.43 -9.11
CA GLY A 187 2.73 25.76 -9.47
C GLY A 187 2.86 26.81 -8.35
N LEU A 188 3.41 26.50 -7.18
CA LEU A 188 3.73 27.55 -6.20
C LEU A 188 4.88 28.41 -6.73
N ALA A 189 4.68 29.73 -6.65
CA ALA A 189 5.62 30.72 -7.12
C ALA A 189 6.16 31.57 -5.96
N LEU A 190 7.47 31.75 -5.89
CA LEU A 190 8.16 32.56 -4.89
C LEU A 190 8.93 33.68 -5.60
N ARG A 191 8.80 34.91 -5.13
CA ARG A 191 9.80 35.95 -5.40
C ARG A 191 10.67 36.09 -4.16
N HIS A 192 11.98 35.96 -4.31
CA HIS A 192 12.93 36.17 -3.22
C HIS A 192 14.20 36.83 -3.76
N PRO A 193 14.78 37.85 -3.08
CA PRO A 193 15.88 38.64 -3.65
C PRO A 193 17.18 37.87 -3.91
N LYS A 194 17.39 36.74 -3.22
CA LYS A 194 18.68 36.00 -3.25
C LYS A 194 18.59 34.47 -3.26
N LYS A 195 17.40 33.87 -3.15
CA LYS A 195 17.25 32.46 -2.74
C LYS A 195 16.38 31.69 -3.71
N SER A 196 16.73 30.43 -3.92
CA SER A 196 15.95 29.51 -4.75
C SER A 196 14.65 29.10 -4.05
N VAL A 197 13.62 28.81 -4.83
CA VAL A 197 12.35 28.24 -4.36
C VAL A 197 12.53 26.86 -3.72
N TYR A 198 13.61 26.14 -4.04
CA TYR A 198 13.96 24.86 -3.41
C TYR A 198 14.62 24.99 -2.04
N GLU A 199 15.02 26.19 -1.61
CA GLU A 199 15.61 26.40 -0.27
C GLU A 199 14.56 26.48 0.85
N PHE A 200 13.27 26.39 0.51
CA PHE A 200 12.18 26.48 1.47
C PHE A 200 11.18 25.33 1.27
N GLY A 201 10.72 24.75 2.37
CA GLY A 201 9.58 23.82 2.34
C GLY A 201 8.30 24.57 1.99
N HIS A 202 7.59 24.12 0.96
CA HIS A 202 6.48 24.86 0.34
C HIS A 202 5.35 25.23 1.32
N PHE A 203 4.88 24.30 2.17
CA PHE A 203 3.87 24.63 3.20
C PHE A 203 4.40 25.57 4.29
N GLY A 204 5.71 25.59 4.55
CA GLY A 204 6.30 26.49 5.55
C GLY A 204 6.43 27.93 5.07
N MET A 205 6.16 28.21 3.79
CA MET A 205 6.28 29.56 3.24
C MET A 205 5.14 30.48 3.68
N GLU A 206 3.96 29.94 3.96
CA GLU A 206 2.79 30.69 4.47
C GLU A 206 3.14 31.52 5.71
N GLN A 207 3.89 30.93 6.63
CA GLN A 207 4.30 31.57 7.89
C GLN A 207 5.51 32.50 7.73
N ARG A 208 6.18 32.48 6.58
CA ARG A 208 7.47 33.17 6.38
C ARG A 208 7.36 34.41 5.50
N PHE A 209 6.44 34.41 4.56
CA PHE A 209 6.37 35.42 3.50
C PHE A 209 4.95 35.95 3.32
N GLU A 210 4.86 37.21 2.90
CA GLU A 210 3.61 37.79 2.39
C GLU A 210 3.15 36.95 1.19
N HIS A 211 1.83 36.76 1.02
CA HIS A 211 1.35 35.87 -0.02
C HIS A 211 -0.01 36.26 -0.59
N ALA A 212 -0.26 35.80 -1.81
CA ALA A 212 -1.56 35.85 -2.47
C ALA A 212 -2.00 34.46 -2.91
N VAL A 213 -3.30 34.23 -2.87
CA VAL A 213 -3.95 33.00 -3.33
C VAL A 213 -4.71 33.31 -4.61
N VAL A 214 -4.50 32.49 -5.64
CA VAL A 214 -5.20 32.59 -6.93
C VAL A 214 -6.28 31.52 -7.00
N ASP A 215 -7.55 31.94 -7.04
CA ASP A 215 -8.71 31.04 -7.01
C ASP A 215 -9.02 30.41 -8.37
N ASP A 216 -8.88 31.18 -9.45
CA ASP A 216 -9.17 30.75 -10.83
C ASP A 216 -7.92 30.19 -11.54
N ASN A 217 -7.20 29.31 -10.82
CA ASN A 217 -6.00 28.66 -11.32
C ASN A 217 -5.82 27.30 -10.66
N LEU A 218 -5.63 26.25 -11.47
CA LEU A 218 -5.42 24.89 -10.98
C LEU A 218 -4.04 24.35 -11.36
N SER A 219 -3.44 23.63 -10.42
CA SER A 219 -2.38 22.68 -10.70
C SER A 219 -2.99 21.31 -10.90
N LEU A 220 -2.50 20.55 -11.88
CA LEU A 220 -2.80 19.14 -12.05
C LEU A 220 -1.62 18.35 -11.48
N VAL A 221 -1.89 17.55 -10.46
CA VAL A 221 -0.88 16.71 -9.80
C VAL A 221 -1.23 15.25 -9.99
N THR A 222 -0.27 14.45 -10.41
CA THR A 222 -0.51 13.04 -10.69
C THR A 222 0.10 12.10 -9.65
N HIS A 223 -0.53 10.94 -9.48
CA HIS A 223 -0.02 9.84 -8.68
C HIS A 223 -0.15 8.54 -9.45
N HIS A 224 0.99 8.04 -9.92
CA HIS A 224 1.10 6.87 -10.80
C HIS A 224 1.74 5.67 -10.10
N GLY A 225 1.80 5.67 -8.75
CA GLY A 225 2.33 4.56 -7.95
C GLY A 225 3.86 4.45 -7.89
N LEU A 226 4.59 5.21 -8.72
CA LEU A 226 6.05 5.38 -8.65
C LEU A 226 6.47 6.64 -7.86
N ASN A 227 5.51 7.44 -7.40
CA ASN A 227 5.76 8.64 -6.62
C ASN A 227 6.23 8.28 -5.19
N ASP A 228 7.11 9.11 -4.62
CA ASP A 228 7.65 8.90 -3.26
C ASP A 228 6.58 9.02 -2.17
N THR A 229 5.49 9.73 -2.47
CA THR A 229 4.33 9.83 -1.60
C THR A 229 3.38 8.68 -1.88
N SER A 230 2.77 8.06 -0.86
CA SER A 230 1.66 7.12 -1.08
C SER A 230 0.32 7.83 -1.13
N PHE A 231 -0.59 7.33 -1.95
CA PHE A 231 -1.98 7.74 -1.96
C PHE A 231 -2.88 6.66 -1.35
N SER A 232 -3.97 7.08 -0.70
CA SER A 232 -5.07 6.21 -0.25
C SER A 232 -6.35 7.03 -0.06
N PRO A 233 -7.55 6.41 -0.13
CA PRO A 233 -8.82 7.13 0.03
C PRO A 233 -8.97 7.77 1.42
N ASP A 234 -8.49 7.10 2.47
CA ASP A 234 -8.49 7.66 3.83
C ASP A 234 -7.57 8.88 3.94
N ARG A 235 -6.42 8.85 3.25
CA ARG A 235 -5.51 9.99 3.17
C ARG A 235 -6.14 11.14 2.38
N ALA A 236 -6.86 10.84 1.31
CA ALA A 236 -7.60 11.83 0.53
C ALA A 236 -8.65 12.54 1.41
N ARG A 237 -9.49 11.75 2.12
CA ARG A 237 -10.47 12.28 3.07
C ARG A 237 -9.84 13.12 4.18
N LYS A 238 -8.75 12.65 4.80
CA LYS A 238 -8.03 13.39 5.86
C LYS A 238 -7.43 14.71 5.36
N ARG A 239 -7.15 14.82 4.06
CA ARG A 239 -6.63 16.02 3.41
C ARG A 239 -7.71 16.92 2.82
N GLY A 240 -8.99 16.60 3.05
CA GLY A 240 -10.12 17.36 2.51
C GLY A 240 -10.31 17.21 1.00
N MET A 241 -9.68 16.21 0.37
CA MET A 241 -9.85 15.96 -1.06
C MET A 241 -11.26 15.37 -1.32
N GLN A 242 -11.92 15.89 -2.35
CA GLN A 242 -13.25 15.44 -2.77
C GLN A 242 -13.16 14.74 -4.11
N LEU A 243 -13.66 13.50 -4.19
CA LEU A 243 -13.70 12.76 -5.44
C LEU A 243 -14.67 13.45 -6.41
N LEU A 244 -14.21 13.74 -7.62
CA LEU A 244 -15.02 14.40 -8.64
C LEU A 244 -15.78 13.38 -9.49
N ALA A 245 -17.01 13.73 -9.85
CA ALA A 245 -17.77 12.98 -10.86
C ALA A 245 -17.10 13.13 -12.24
N PRO A 246 -17.16 12.11 -13.12
CA PRO A 246 -16.51 12.15 -14.44
C PRO A 246 -16.85 13.38 -15.27
N GLN A 247 -18.10 13.85 -15.21
CA GLN A 247 -18.54 15.06 -15.90
C GLN A 247 -17.83 16.32 -15.39
N ALA A 248 -17.72 16.49 -14.07
CA ALA A 248 -17.00 17.62 -13.47
C ALA A 248 -15.50 17.58 -13.81
N VAL A 249 -14.91 16.38 -13.89
CA VAL A 249 -13.53 16.20 -14.37
C VAL A 249 -13.40 16.65 -15.82
N ALA A 250 -14.31 16.24 -16.69
CA ALA A 250 -14.31 16.63 -18.10
C ALA A 250 -14.47 18.15 -18.27
N GLU A 251 -15.33 18.80 -17.47
CA GLU A 251 -15.51 20.26 -17.47
C GLU A 251 -14.23 20.98 -17.03
N ILE A 252 -13.60 20.55 -15.92
CA ILE A 252 -12.33 21.13 -15.44
C ILE A 252 -11.21 20.94 -16.48
N VAL A 253 -11.12 19.73 -17.07
CA VAL A 253 -10.13 19.44 -18.11
C VAL A 253 -10.37 20.30 -19.34
N ALA A 254 -11.61 20.46 -19.80
CA ALA A 254 -11.95 21.26 -20.96
C ALA A 254 -11.69 22.76 -20.75
N ASP A 255 -11.80 23.27 -19.52
CA ASP A 255 -11.56 24.68 -19.20
C ASP A 255 -10.07 24.98 -18.94
N GLN A 256 -9.44 24.22 -18.05
CA GLN A 256 -8.11 24.53 -17.52
C GLN A 256 -6.98 23.81 -18.27
N PHE A 257 -7.28 22.64 -18.83
CA PHE A 257 -6.31 21.69 -19.35
C PHE A 257 -6.67 21.17 -20.75
N SER A 258 -7.31 21.99 -21.59
CA SER A 258 -7.81 21.59 -22.91
C SER A 258 -6.73 21.13 -23.89
N PHE A 259 -5.47 21.43 -23.57
CA PHE A 259 -4.29 20.98 -24.31
C PHE A 259 -3.94 19.50 -24.08
N LEU A 260 -4.54 18.84 -23.09
CA LEU A 260 -4.25 17.43 -22.79
C LEU A 260 -4.73 16.54 -23.93
N SER A 261 -3.79 15.85 -24.57
CA SER A 261 -4.10 14.87 -25.62
C SER A 261 -4.84 13.65 -25.06
N ARG A 262 -5.47 12.86 -25.94
CA ARG A 262 -6.02 11.55 -25.56
C ARG A 262 -4.98 10.65 -24.88
N GLY A 263 -3.72 10.71 -25.33
CA GLY A 263 -2.62 9.98 -24.70
C GLY A 263 -2.31 10.43 -23.28
N ALA A 264 -2.44 11.74 -23.00
CA ALA A 264 -2.28 12.30 -21.66
C ALA A 264 -3.45 11.92 -20.74
N LEU A 265 -4.69 12.00 -21.24
CA LEU A 265 -5.87 11.55 -20.50
C LEU A 265 -5.81 10.05 -20.20
N ALA A 266 -5.36 9.24 -21.16
CA ALA A 266 -5.12 7.82 -20.96
C ALA A 266 -4.01 7.54 -19.93
N LEU A 267 -2.92 8.32 -19.91
CA LEU A 267 -1.86 8.19 -18.91
C LEU A 267 -2.39 8.41 -17.47
N MET A 268 -3.41 9.26 -17.34
CA MET A 268 -4.03 9.62 -16.07
C MET A 268 -5.28 8.80 -15.73
N HIS A 269 -5.68 7.87 -16.60
CA HIS A 269 -6.93 7.12 -16.52
C HIS A 269 -8.18 8.03 -16.44
N LEU A 270 -8.12 9.20 -17.09
CA LEU A 270 -9.22 10.19 -17.15
C LEU A 270 -9.95 10.21 -18.49
N ALA A 271 -9.52 9.41 -19.47
CA ALA A 271 -10.32 9.20 -20.66
C ALA A 271 -11.64 8.54 -20.24
N ALA A 272 -12.77 9.14 -20.61
CA ALA A 272 -14.03 8.41 -20.58
C ALA A 272 -13.81 7.09 -21.35
N PRO A 273 -14.31 5.94 -20.86
CA PRO A 273 -14.48 4.82 -21.78
C PRO A 273 -15.25 5.43 -22.95
N ALA A 274 -14.68 5.37 -24.16
CA ALA A 274 -15.46 5.70 -25.32
C ALA A 274 -16.76 4.89 -25.18
N ALA A 275 -17.90 5.54 -25.45
CA ALA A 275 -19.09 4.80 -25.81
C ALA A 275 -18.71 4.02 -27.07
N GLU A 276 -18.06 2.88 -26.86
CA GLU A 276 -17.79 1.90 -27.88
C GLU A 276 -19.13 1.24 -28.13
N ASP A 277 -19.87 1.84 -29.06
CA ASP A 277 -20.34 1.07 -30.21
C ASP A 277 -19.15 0.24 -30.73
N THR A 278 -18.92 -0.92 -30.12
CA THR A 278 -18.14 -2.02 -30.69
C THR A 278 -19.10 -3.08 -31.20
N ASP A 279 -20.08 -2.63 -31.98
CA ASP A 279 -20.65 -3.45 -33.04
C ASP A 279 -20.00 -2.98 -34.35
N GLN A 280 -18.74 -3.39 -34.59
CA GLN A 280 -18.11 -3.54 -35.92
C GLN A 280 -16.60 -3.85 -35.96
N SER A 281 -15.90 -4.12 -34.84
CA SER A 281 -14.49 -4.58 -34.91
C SER A 281 -14.14 -5.83 -34.08
N GLU A 282 -15.12 -6.67 -33.74
CA GLU A 282 -14.90 -8.06 -33.25
C GLU A 282 -15.00 -9.10 -34.39
N ASN A 283 -14.85 -8.67 -35.66
CA ASN A 283 -14.60 -9.61 -36.75
C ASN A 283 -13.07 -9.68 -36.93
N ASP A 284 -12.54 -10.90 -36.88
CA ASP A 284 -11.14 -11.31 -37.03
C ASP A 284 -10.35 -11.49 -35.71
N GLU A 285 -10.81 -12.40 -34.84
CA GLU A 285 -9.95 -13.09 -33.87
C GLU A 285 -9.75 -14.55 -34.32
N GLU A 286 -8.59 -14.82 -34.91
CA GLU A 286 -8.25 -16.13 -35.47
C GLU A 286 -7.31 -16.90 -34.52
N PHE A 287 -7.53 -18.22 -34.43
CA PHE A 287 -6.63 -19.16 -33.74
C PHE A 287 -5.30 -19.22 -34.50
N VAL A 288 -4.20 -18.84 -33.85
CA VAL A 288 -2.85 -19.07 -34.40
C VAL A 288 -2.10 -20.04 -33.49
N GLU A 289 -1.69 -21.16 -34.07
CA GLU A 289 -0.82 -22.16 -33.47
C GLU A 289 0.64 -21.67 -33.61
N ASP A 290 1.32 -21.34 -32.51
CA ASP A 290 2.75 -20.96 -32.52
C ASP A 290 3.55 -21.94 -31.65
N SER A 291 4.50 -22.62 -32.28
CA SER A 291 5.28 -23.74 -31.73
C SER A 291 6.63 -23.33 -31.14
N THR A 292 6.85 -22.06 -30.77
CA THR A 292 8.18 -21.59 -30.37
C THR A 292 8.29 -21.21 -28.88
N LEU A 293 8.78 -22.14 -28.04
CA LEU A 293 9.66 -21.94 -26.85
C LEU A 293 9.97 -23.26 -26.08
N THR A 294 11.23 -23.70 -26.15
CA THR A 294 12.05 -24.58 -25.25
C THR A 294 11.67 -26.05 -24.91
N VAL A 295 12.26 -26.96 -25.71
CA VAL A 295 12.95 -28.28 -25.51
C VAL A 295 12.59 -29.31 -24.41
N ASP A 296 12.02 -29.01 -23.24
CA ASP A 296 11.95 -30.04 -22.16
C ASP A 296 10.56 -30.59 -21.80
N GLU A 297 9.45 -29.94 -22.18
CA GLU A 297 8.08 -30.50 -22.05
C GLU A 297 7.22 -30.05 -23.23
N PRO A 298 6.34 -30.89 -23.80
CA PRO A 298 5.44 -30.48 -24.88
C PRO A 298 4.40 -29.47 -24.35
N PHE A 299 4.64 -28.18 -24.61
CA PHE A 299 3.67 -27.11 -24.41
C PHE A 299 2.77 -26.99 -25.65
N ILE A 300 1.46 -27.00 -25.44
CA ILE A 300 0.48 -26.59 -26.45
C ILE A 300 -0.05 -25.23 -25.99
N GLN A 301 0.45 -24.14 -26.58
CA GLN A 301 -0.04 -22.80 -26.24
C GLN A 301 -1.39 -22.56 -26.93
N LEU A 302 -2.43 -22.19 -26.17
CA LEU A 302 -3.75 -21.81 -26.69
C LEU A 302 -3.93 -20.29 -26.52
N TYR A 303 -4.16 -19.58 -27.63
CA TYR A 303 -3.88 -18.15 -27.87
C TYR A 303 -4.48 -17.05 -26.93
N LYS A 304 -3.91 -15.84 -27.12
CA LYS A 304 -3.92 -14.54 -26.39
C LYS A 304 -5.01 -13.57 -26.90
N GLY A 305 -5.98 -13.19 -26.07
CA GLY A 305 -6.75 -11.95 -26.34
C GLY A 305 -5.82 -10.74 -26.22
N ARG A 306 -5.67 -9.95 -27.30
CA ARG A 306 -4.71 -8.82 -27.44
C ARG A 306 -4.39 -8.18 -26.09
N ASP A 307 -3.19 -8.44 -25.57
CA ASP A 307 -2.59 -7.89 -24.34
C ASP A 307 -3.40 -7.90 -23.04
N ARG A 308 -4.59 -8.53 -22.99
CA ARG A 308 -5.50 -8.53 -21.82
C ARG A 308 -5.54 -9.86 -21.07
N TYR A 309 -5.41 -10.98 -21.77
CA TYR A 309 -5.32 -12.30 -21.13
C TYR A 309 -4.53 -13.28 -22.01
N ALA A 310 -4.10 -14.40 -21.42
CA ALA A 310 -3.58 -15.54 -22.17
C ALA A 310 -4.08 -16.85 -21.57
N VAL A 311 -4.28 -17.86 -22.40
CA VAL A 311 -4.46 -19.24 -21.92
C VAL A 311 -3.15 -19.98 -22.21
N LYS A 312 -2.70 -20.83 -21.29
CA LYS A 312 -1.49 -21.64 -21.51
C LYS A 312 -1.76 -23.07 -21.09
N TYR A 313 -1.61 -24.01 -22.00
CA TYR A 313 -1.90 -25.42 -21.73
C TYR A 313 -0.62 -26.26 -21.81
N THR A 314 -0.52 -27.23 -20.91
CA THR A 314 0.56 -28.21 -20.86
C THR A 314 -0.05 -29.58 -20.62
N GLN A 315 0.05 -30.46 -21.61
CA GLN A 315 -0.42 -31.83 -21.50
C GLN A 315 0.65 -32.71 -20.86
N ARG A 316 0.29 -33.41 -19.78
CA ARG A 316 1.15 -34.38 -19.07
C ARG A 316 0.44 -35.72 -18.85
N SER A 317 -0.84 -35.68 -18.53
CA SER A 317 -1.69 -36.86 -18.29
C SER A 317 -3.15 -36.56 -18.65
N PHE A 318 -3.92 -37.59 -18.98
CA PHE A 318 -5.37 -37.50 -19.10
C PHE A 318 -6.09 -37.76 -17.75
N ASP A 319 -5.38 -38.16 -16.70
CA ASP A 319 -6.00 -38.42 -15.39
C ASP A 319 -6.55 -37.15 -14.73
N THR A 320 -5.87 -36.02 -14.91
CA THR A 320 -6.24 -34.77 -14.24
C THR A 320 -5.78 -33.54 -15.02
N LEU A 321 -6.74 -32.66 -15.32
CA LEU A 321 -6.50 -31.30 -15.78
C LEU A 321 -6.68 -30.32 -14.61
N TYR A 322 -5.63 -29.56 -14.30
CA TYR A 322 -5.68 -28.47 -13.33
C TYR A 322 -5.71 -27.11 -14.03
N ILE A 323 -6.83 -26.41 -13.92
CA ILE A 323 -7.06 -25.08 -14.49
C ILE A 323 -6.82 -24.02 -13.41
N GLY A 324 -5.81 -23.18 -13.61
CA GLY A 324 -5.41 -22.13 -12.68
C GLY A 324 -5.77 -20.74 -13.16
N PHE A 325 -6.56 -20.01 -12.39
CA PHE A 325 -6.96 -18.63 -12.68
C PHE A 325 -6.11 -17.63 -11.90
N ASP A 326 -5.58 -16.64 -12.60
CA ASP A 326 -4.75 -15.60 -12.00
C ASP A 326 -5.48 -14.73 -10.98
N ASN A 327 -4.71 -14.17 -10.05
CA ASN A 327 -5.18 -13.21 -9.08
C ASN A 327 -4.74 -11.78 -9.45
N LEU A 328 -5.34 -10.77 -8.81
CA LEU A 328 -5.02 -9.36 -9.07
C LEU A 328 -3.57 -8.95 -8.82
N ALA A 329 -2.83 -9.67 -7.95
CA ALA A 329 -1.42 -9.35 -7.75
C ALA A 329 -0.58 -9.73 -8.98
N GLU A 330 -0.97 -10.81 -9.67
CA GLU A 330 -0.31 -11.32 -10.87
C GLU A 330 -0.60 -10.50 -12.13
N VAL A 331 -1.76 -9.83 -12.19
CA VAL A 331 -2.07 -8.81 -13.21
C VAL A 331 -1.00 -7.71 -13.25
N ARG A 332 -0.41 -7.38 -12.09
CA ARG A 332 0.61 -6.33 -11.95
C ARG A 332 2.02 -6.81 -12.28
N SER A 333 2.20 -8.07 -12.66
CA SER A 333 3.51 -8.61 -13.04
C SER A 333 4.02 -7.94 -14.31
N ARG A 334 5.25 -7.42 -14.27
CA ARG A 334 5.96 -6.94 -15.47
C ARG A 334 6.33 -8.09 -16.40
N ASN A 335 6.51 -9.30 -15.86
CA ASN A 335 6.76 -10.48 -16.65
C ASN A 335 5.42 -11.10 -17.07
N LYS A 336 5.05 -10.89 -18.34
CA LYS A 336 3.87 -11.54 -18.96
C LYS A 336 4.15 -13.01 -19.31
N ASP A 337 5.41 -13.39 -19.46
CA ASP A 337 5.81 -14.77 -19.68
C ASP A 337 6.11 -15.47 -18.34
N ARG A 338 5.04 -15.82 -17.64
CA ARG A 338 5.09 -16.51 -16.35
C ARG A 338 4.17 -17.73 -16.34
N PRO A 339 4.39 -18.68 -15.43
CA PRO A 339 3.40 -19.70 -15.15
C PRO A 339 2.13 -19.07 -14.52
N GLY A 340 0.97 -19.65 -14.82
CA GLY A 340 -0.29 -19.30 -14.17
C GLY A 340 -0.39 -19.86 -12.74
N TRP A 341 -1.41 -19.41 -12.00
CA TRP A 341 -1.71 -19.91 -10.65
C TRP A 341 -1.70 -21.44 -10.56
N GLY A 342 -0.92 -22.01 -9.64
CA GLY A 342 -0.92 -23.46 -9.39
C GLY A 342 -0.11 -24.32 -10.37
N TYR A 343 0.58 -23.74 -11.36
CA TYR A 343 1.42 -24.51 -12.30
C TYR A 343 2.41 -25.46 -11.60
N GLY A 344 3.20 -24.94 -10.65
CA GLY A 344 4.19 -25.75 -9.93
C GLY A 344 3.54 -26.87 -9.11
N PHE A 345 2.34 -26.64 -8.59
CA PHE A 345 1.56 -27.67 -7.89
C PHE A 345 1.11 -28.76 -8.86
N ALA A 346 0.48 -28.41 -9.99
CA ALA A 346 0.07 -29.37 -11.02
C ALA A 346 1.27 -30.19 -11.53
N LYS A 347 2.38 -29.52 -11.86
CA LYS A 347 3.63 -30.16 -12.29
C LYS A 347 4.14 -31.17 -11.25
N SER A 348 4.17 -30.80 -9.97
CA SER A 348 4.62 -31.70 -8.89
C SER A 348 3.73 -32.93 -8.68
N ASN A 349 2.51 -32.94 -9.21
CA ASN A 349 1.60 -34.08 -9.17
C ASN A 349 1.52 -34.84 -10.50
N GLY A 350 2.29 -34.43 -11.53
CA GLY A 350 2.20 -35.03 -12.86
C GLY A 350 0.91 -34.70 -13.63
N TRP A 351 0.18 -33.66 -13.22
CA TRP A 351 -1.10 -33.30 -13.84
C TRP A 351 -0.92 -32.39 -15.06
N SER A 352 -1.84 -32.52 -16.00
CA SER A 352 -2.00 -31.53 -17.07
C SER A 352 -2.46 -30.21 -16.49
N PHE A 353 -2.05 -29.11 -17.11
CA PHE A 353 -2.27 -27.77 -16.57
C PHE A 353 -2.79 -26.82 -17.64
N MET A 354 -3.80 -26.01 -17.30
CA MET A 354 -4.24 -24.88 -18.09
C MET A 354 -4.22 -23.60 -17.24
N GLY A 355 -3.33 -22.67 -17.54
CA GLY A 355 -3.28 -21.36 -16.88
C GLY A 355 -4.14 -20.35 -17.63
N VAL A 356 -5.09 -19.72 -16.95
CA VAL A 356 -5.84 -18.56 -17.43
C VAL A 356 -5.21 -17.31 -16.84
N LEU A 357 -4.33 -16.70 -17.62
CA LEU A 357 -3.55 -15.55 -17.21
C LEU A 357 -4.31 -14.26 -17.48
N ALA A 358 -4.28 -13.33 -16.53
CA ALA A 358 -4.85 -12.00 -16.67
C ALA A 358 -3.74 -10.94 -16.72
N PHE A 359 -3.83 -10.00 -17.67
CA PHE A 359 -2.88 -8.90 -17.85
C PHE A 359 -3.50 -7.53 -17.53
N ASP A 360 -4.81 -7.49 -17.29
CA ASP A 360 -5.58 -6.41 -16.69
C ASP A 360 -6.56 -6.99 -15.66
N ASP A 361 -7.15 -6.14 -14.81
CA ASP A 361 -8.19 -6.53 -13.86
C ASP A 361 -9.54 -6.66 -14.56
N ASN A 362 -9.59 -7.48 -15.61
CA ASN A 362 -10.78 -7.77 -16.42
C ASN A 362 -11.79 -8.71 -15.74
N TRP A 363 -11.43 -9.31 -14.59
CA TRP A 363 -12.25 -10.29 -13.86
C TRP A 363 -12.75 -11.43 -14.74
N PHE A 364 -11.94 -11.85 -15.72
CA PHE A 364 -12.28 -12.86 -16.70
C PHE A 364 -13.54 -12.56 -17.53
N ARG A 365 -14.02 -11.30 -17.54
CA ARG A 365 -15.25 -10.86 -18.23
C ARG A 365 -15.10 -10.73 -19.75
N SER A 366 -13.97 -11.13 -20.33
CA SER A 366 -13.77 -11.08 -21.78
C SER A 366 -14.73 -12.02 -22.51
N ARG A 367 -15.42 -11.50 -23.55
CA ARG A 367 -16.30 -12.29 -24.43
C ARG A 367 -15.53 -13.38 -25.17
N SER A 368 -14.37 -13.04 -25.72
CA SER A 368 -13.54 -13.97 -26.47
C SER A 368 -13.05 -15.12 -25.59
N LEU A 369 -12.67 -14.85 -24.33
CA LEU A 369 -12.30 -15.89 -23.37
C LEU A 369 -13.45 -16.88 -23.12
N HIS A 370 -14.67 -16.38 -22.91
CA HIS A 370 -15.84 -17.24 -22.71
C HIS A 370 -16.19 -18.03 -23.98
N LYS A 371 -16.11 -17.41 -25.17
CA LYS A 371 -16.28 -18.11 -26.46
C LYS A 371 -15.26 -19.23 -26.63
N SER A 372 -14.00 -19.00 -26.26
CA SER A 372 -12.95 -20.03 -26.31
C SER A 372 -13.25 -21.21 -25.40
N PHE A 373 -13.66 -20.97 -24.15
CA PHE A 373 -14.04 -22.05 -23.23
C PHE A 373 -15.30 -22.78 -23.67
N ALA A 374 -16.30 -22.07 -24.22
CA ALA A 374 -17.49 -22.69 -24.82
C ALA A 374 -17.14 -23.58 -26.00
N LYS A 375 -16.19 -23.16 -26.85
CA LYS A 375 -15.67 -23.97 -27.97
C LYS A 375 -14.97 -25.23 -27.46
N LEU A 376 -14.05 -25.09 -26.49
CA LEU A 376 -13.37 -26.25 -25.88
C LEU A 376 -14.38 -27.24 -25.27
N GLN A 377 -15.42 -26.74 -24.61
CA GLN A 377 -16.50 -27.56 -24.09
C GLN A 377 -17.25 -28.29 -25.22
N ALA A 378 -17.66 -27.57 -26.27
CA ALA A 378 -18.40 -28.15 -27.40
C ALA A 378 -17.58 -29.20 -28.17
N GLU A 379 -16.25 -29.07 -28.18
CA GLU A 379 -15.31 -30.00 -28.79
C GLU A 379 -14.95 -31.20 -27.88
N GLY A 380 -15.51 -31.27 -26.66
CA GLY A 380 -15.26 -32.37 -25.72
C GLY A 380 -13.86 -32.33 -25.09
N PHE A 381 -13.16 -31.18 -25.13
CA PHE A 381 -11.80 -31.04 -24.60
C PHE A 381 -11.73 -31.36 -23.09
N PHE A 382 -12.76 -31.02 -22.31
CA PHE A 382 -12.74 -31.30 -20.88
C PHE A 382 -13.09 -32.77 -20.56
N ASP A 383 -13.86 -33.43 -21.43
CA ASP A 383 -14.35 -34.80 -21.25
C ASP A 383 -13.26 -35.86 -21.48
N GLN A 384 -12.14 -35.49 -22.10
CA GLN A 384 -10.99 -36.37 -22.26
C GLN A 384 -10.21 -36.58 -20.95
N PHE A 385 -10.53 -35.83 -19.88
CA PHE A 385 -9.86 -35.94 -18.59
C PHE A 385 -10.74 -36.63 -17.55
N ASP A 386 -10.18 -37.57 -16.77
CA ASP A 386 -10.93 -38.23 -15.70
C ASP A 386 -11.38 -37.21 -14.63
N ARG A 387 -10.58 -36.16 -14.42
CA ARG A 387 -10.85 -35.10 -13.44
C ARG A 387 -10.43 -33.74 -13.97
N VAL A 388 -11.32 -32.76 -13.83
CA VAL A 388 -11.03 -31.35 -14.08
C VAL A 388 -11.13 -30.57 -12.77
N ILE A 389 -10.08 -29.80 -12.46
CA ILE A 389 -10.00 -29.00 -11.23
C ILE A 389 -9.82 -27.54 -11.61
N LEU A 390 -10.68 -26.65 -11.11
CA LEU A 390 -10.54 -25.21 -11.29
C LEU A 390 -10.09 -24.59 -9.96
N SER A 391 -9.07 -23.75 -9.98
CA SER A 391 -8.57 -23.12 -8.76
C SER A 391 -8.06 -21.70 -8.98
N GLY A 392 -8.21 -20.89 -7.93
CA GLY A 392 -7.66 -19.55 -7.87
C GLY A 392 -7.88 -18.90 -6.51
N THR A 393 -7.35 -17.69 -6.37
CA THR A 393 -7.54 -16.86 -5.17
C THR A 393 -8.07 -15.48 -5.53
N SER A 394 -8.97 -14.93 -4.71
CA SER A 394 -9.57 -13.60 -4.94
C SER A 394 -10.28 -13.58 -6.29
N MET A 395 -9.90 -12.67 -7.19
CA MET A 395 -10.32 -12.64 -8.59
C MET A 395 -10.19 -14.02 -9.28
N GLY A 396 -9.09 -14.75 -9.06
CA GLY A 396 -8.94 -16.09 -9.61
C GLY A 396 -9.90 -17.11 -8.99
N GLY A 397 -10.28 -16.92 -7.73
CA GLY A 397 -11.31 -17.73 -7.09
C GLY A 397 -12.70 -17.48 -7.69
N TYR A 398 -13.00 -16.23 -8.01
CA TYR A 398 -14.18 -15.87 -8.82
C TYR A 398 -14.14 -16.57 -10.18
N GLY A 399 -13.02 -16.47 -10.91
CA GLY A 399 -12.83 -17.15 -12.20
C GLY A 399 -13.05 -18.66 -12.12
N ALA A 400 -12.48 -19.31 -11.10
CA ALA A 400 -12.65 -20.75 -10.89
C ALA A 400 -14.12 -21.15 -10.66
N CYS A 401 -14.88 -20.37 -9.87
CA CYS A 401 -16.31 -20.61 -9.67
C CYS A 401 -17.14 -20.29 -10.92
N LEU A 402 -16.80 -19.22 -11.63
CA LEU A 402 -17.52 -18.77 -12.83
C LEU A 402 -17.41 -19.77 -13.99
N PHE A 403 -16.20 -20.27 -14.24
CA PHE A 403 -15.89 -21.13 -15.38
C PHE A 403 -16.25 -22.60 -15.15
N ALA A 404 -16.78 -22.96 -13.98
CA ALA A 404 -17.29 -24.31 -13.71
C ALA A 404 -18.37 -24.76 -14.73
N GLN A 405 -19.12 -23.81 -15.29
CA GLN A 405 -20.13 -24.06 -16.34
C GLN A 405 -19.57 -24.70 -17.62
N PHE A 406 -18.28 -24.50 -17.92
CA PHE A 406 -17.64 -25.04 -19.12
C PHE A 406 -17.10 -26.46 -18.94
N ALA A 407 -16.92 -26.89 -17.69
CA ALA A 407 -16.52 -28.25 -17.34
C ALA A 407 -17.44 -28.80 -16.24
N PRO A 408 -18.72 -29.11 -16.56
CA PRO A 408 -19.64 -29.69 -15.59
C PRO A 408 -19.07 -30.96 -14.93
N GLY A 409 -19.27 -31.12 -13.62
CA GLY A 409 -18.69 -32.22 -12.85
C GLY A 409 -17.26 -31.95 -12.34
N CYS A 410 -16.67 -30.79 -12.63
CA CYS A 410 -15.36 -30.41 -12.12
C CYS A 410 -15.33 -30.25 -10.58
N THR A 411 -14.11 -30.13 -10.04
CA THR A 411 -13.87 -29.71 -8.66
C THR A 411 -13.38 -28.27 -8.62
N VAL A 412 -14.01 -27.41 -7.83
CA VAL A 412 -13.57 -26.02 -7.63
C VAL A 412 -12.84 -25.88 -6.30
N VAL A 413 -11.67 -25.23 -6.31
CA VAL A 413 -10.87 -24.93 -5.10
C VAL A 413 -10.58 -23.42 -5.06
N ALA A 414 -11.44 -22.67 -4.36
CA ALA A 414 -11.46 -21.22 -4.39
C ALA A 414 -11.04 -20.60 -3.04
N PHE A 415 -10.02 -19.74 -3.08
CA PHE A 415 -9.48 -19.07 -1.89
C PHE A 415 -9.87 -17.60 -1.82
N SER A 416 -10.65 -17.22 -0.81
CA SER A 416 -11.23 -15.87 -0.64
C SER A 416 -11.92 -15.35 -1.91
N PRO A 417 -12.79 -16.15 -2.58
CA PRO A 417 -13.39 -15.71 -3.84
C PRO A 417 -14.40 -14.59 -3.64
N GLN A 418 -14.48 -13.69 -4.62
CA GLN A 418 -15.70 -12.96 -4.88
C GLN A 418 -16.71 -13.90 -5.56
N SER A 419 -18.01 -13.73 -5.28
CA SER A 419 -19.07 -14.38 -6.06
C SER A 419 -19.54 -13.54 -7.24
N THR A 420 -19.49 -12.22 -7.12
CA THR A 420 -19.79 -11.24 -8.18
C THR A 420 -19.26 -9.88 -7.74
N LEU A 421 -19.03 -8.96 -8.68
CA LEU A 421 -18.86 -7.53 -8.36
C LEU A 421 -19.88 -6.65 -9.08
N ASP A 422 -20.97 -7.26 -9.56
CA ASP A 422 -22.16 -6.54 -9.96
C ASP A 422 -22.73 -5.80 -8.76
N VAL A 423 -22.81 -4.46 -8.85
CA VAL A 423 -23.33 -3.59 -7.80
C VAL A 423 -24.77 -3.92 -7.44
N ALA A 424 -25.56 -4.46 -8.38
CA ALA A 424 -26.94 -4.86 -8.13
C ALA A 424 -27.02 -6.04 -7.14
N LEU A 425 -26.02 -6.93 -7.14
CA LEU A 425 -26.01 -8.16 -6.34
C LEU A 425 -25.10 -8.07 -5.11
N ALA A 426 -24.01 -7.32 -5.21
CA ALA A 426 -23.02 -7.15 -4.16
C ALA A 426 -22.67 -5.66 -3.90
N PRO A 427 -23.65 -4.79 -3.59
CA PRO A 427 -23.39 -3.37 -3.33
C PRO A 427 -22.50 -3.12 -2.11
N TRP A 428 -22.34 -4.15 -1.26
CA TRP A 428 -21.55 -4.13 -0.04
C TRP A 428 -20.05 -4.40 -0.27
N ASP A 429 -19.62 -4.87 -1.45
CA ASP A 429 -18.19 -5.04 -1.75
C ASP A 429 -17.69 -3.95 -2.70
N THR A 430 -17.13 -2.89 -2.10
CA THR A 430 -16.55 -1.76 -2.86
C THR A 430 -15.03 -1.87 -3.01
N ARG A 431 -14.43 -3.03 -2.73
CA ARG A 431 -12.97 -3.18 -2.64
C ARG A 431 -12.28 -3.22 -4.01
N TYR A 432 -13.03 -3.48 -5.09
CA TYR A 432 -12.49 -3.76 -6.42
C TYR A 432 -13.14 -2.92 -7.54
N PRO A 433 -12.87 -1.60 -7.61
CA PRO A 433 -13.48 -0.73 -8.61
C PRO A 433 -13.29 -1.19 -10.07
N GLY A 434 -12.12 -1.73 -10.42
CA GLY A 434 -11.87 -2.26 -11.78
C GLY A 434 -12.74 -3.47 -12.13
N GLY A 435 -13.17 -4.25 -11.13
CA GLY A 435 -14.15 -5.32 -11.31
C GLY A 435 -15.58 -4.82 -11.36
N THR A 436 -15.93 -3.88 -10.48
CA THR A 436 -17.23 -3.21 -10.50
C THR A 436 -17.49 -2.47 -11.83
N ALA A 437 -16.43 -1.94 -12.46
CA ALA A 437 -16.50 -1.28 -13.76
C ALA A 437 -16.64 -2.24 -14.95
N GLN A 438 -16.45 -3.55 -14.77
CA GLN A 438 -16.69 -4.51 -15.85
C GLN A 438 -18.18 -4.58 -16.17
N ASN A 439 -18.52 -5.05 -17.37
CA ASN A 439 -19.91 -5.25 -17.74
C ASN A 439 -20.39 -6.66 -17.25
N TRP A 440 -21.43 -6.65 -16.41
CA TRP A 440 -21.99 -7.83 -15.75
C TRP A 440 -23.26 -8.36 -16.45
N SER A 441 -23.75 -7.70 -17.51
CA SER A 441 -25.07 -7.96 -18.10
C SER A 441 -25.11 -8.92 -19.29
N PHE A 442 -23.98 -9.20 -19.97
CA PHE A 442 -23.99 -9.91 -21.28
C PHE A 442 -23.52 -11.37 -21.24
N LEU A 443 -23.06 -11.86 -20.09
CA LEU A 443 -22.62 -13.25 -19.87
C LEU A 443 -23.08 -13.67 -18.49
N PRO A 444 -23.23 -14.98 -18.20
CA PRO A 444 -23.25 -15.46 -16.83
C PRO A 444 -22.13 -14.78 -16.05
N SER A 445 -22.49 -14.11 -14.96
CA SER A 445 -21.61 -13.17 -14.28
C SER A 445 -21.60 -13.36 -12.78
N ASP A 446 -22.67 -13.93 -12.23
CA ASP A 446 -22.73 -14.36 -10.85
C ASP A 446 -22.18 -15.78 -10.70
N ALA A 447 -21.03 -15.90 -10.05
CA ALA A 447 -20.44 -17.20 -9.79
C ALA A 447 -21.31 -18.05 -8.86
N ALA A 448 -22.25 -17.47 -8.10
CA ALA A 448 -23.24 -18.26 -7.36
C ALA A 448 -24.21 -19.00 -8.29
N GLU A 449 -24.46 -18.50 -9.50
CA GLU A 449 -25.32 -19.17 -10.49
C GLU A 449 -24.55 -20.24 -11.29
N THR A 450 -23.22 -20.21 -11.32
CA THR A 450 -22.42 -21.16 -12.11
C THR A 450 -21.69 -22.19 -11.24
N CYS A 451 -21.45 -21.90 -9.96
CA CYS A 451 -20.70 -22.79 -9.07
C CYS A 451 -21.37 -24.16 -8.91
N HIS A 452 -22.69 -24.24 -9.07
CA HIS A 452 -23.45 -25.50 -8.99
C HIS A 452 -23.12 -26.50 -10.11
N PHE A 453 -22.46 -26.08 -11.21
CA PHE A 453 -22.01 -27.01 -12.25
C PHE A 453 -20.85 -27.89 -11.78
N ALA A 454 -20.12 -27.47 -10.75
CA ALA A 454 -19.10 -28.29 -10.13
C ALA A 454 -19.75 -29.47 -9.38
N HIS A 455 -19.15 -30.66 -9.49
CA HIS A 455 -19.52 -31.77 -8.60
C HIS A 455 -19.24 -31.41 -7.14
N LYS A 456 -18.16 -30.66 -6.89
CA LYS A 456 -17.84 -30.15 -5.56
C LYS A 456 -17.04 -28.85 -5.63
N ALA A 457 -17.49 -27.83 -4.91
CA ALA A 457 -16.77 -26.56 -4.78
C ALA A 457 -16.35 -26.32 -3.32
N TYR A 458 -15.06 -26.08 -3.09
CA TYR A 458 -14.51 -25.75 -1.78
C TYR A 458 -14.16 -24.26 -1.72
N VAL A 459 -14.79 -23.54 -0.80
CA VAL A 459 -14.62 -22.09 -0.61
C VAL A 459 -13.93 -21.84 0.72
N PHE A 460 -12.69 -21.36 0.66
CA PHE A 460 -11.90 -21.03 1.84
C PHE A 460 -11.96 -19.53 2.12
N TYR A 461 -12.54 -19.11 3.25
CA TYR A 461 -12.80 -17.69 3.52
C TYR A 461 -12.63 -17.33 4.99
N ASP A 462 -12.36 -16.05 5.29
CA ASP A 462 -12.38 -15.55 6.66
C ASP A 462 -13.78 -15.05 7.05
N PRO A 463 -14.51 -15.73 7.96
CA PRO A 463 -15.81 -15.25 8.41
C PRO A 463 -15.73 -13.97 9.27
N LYS A 464 -14.52 -13.50 9.61
CA LYS A 464 -14.29 -12.24 10.34
C LYS A 464 -14.09 -11.04 9.42
N LEU A 465 -13.95 -11.26 8.12
CA LEU A 465 -13.95 -10.20 7.11
C LEU A 465 -15.35 -10.15 6.47
N PRO A 466 -16.18 -9.11 6.75
CA PRO A 466 -17.59 -9.09 6.36
C PRO A 466 -17.84 -9.34 4.88
N GLU A 467 -17.03 -8.77 4.00
CA GLU A 467 -17.17 -8.85 2.55
C GLU A 467 -16.86 -10.28 2.06
N ASP A 468 -15.76 -10.89 2.52
CA ASP A 468 -15.44 -12.29 2.17
C ASP A 468 -16.48 -13.26 2.71
N ARG A 469 -17.00 -13.00 3.92
CA ARG A 469 -18.09 -13.78 4.48
C ARG A 469 -19.34 -13.71 3.59
N ALA A 470 -19.76 -12.51 3.17
CA ALA A 470 -20.96 -12.35 2.37
C ALA A 470 -20.83 -13.00 0.97
N HIS A 471 -19.64 -12.96 0.34
CA HIS A 471 -19.41 -13.69 -0.91
C HIS A 471 -19.44 -15.21 -0.70
N ALA A 472 -18.77 -15.70 0.35
CA ALA A 472 -18.76 -17.11 0.67
C ALA A 472 -20.15 -17.63 1.03
N GLU A 473 -20.96 -16.86 1.76
CA GLU A 473 -22.36 -17.21 2.08
C GLU A 473 -23.20 -17.37 0.82
N ARG A 474 -23.04 -16.51 -0.20
CA ARG A 474 -23.69 -16.67 -1.50
C ARG A 474 -23.28 -17.98 -2.20
N LEU A 475 -21.97 -18.30 -2.23
CA LEU A 475 -21.47 -19.52 -2.86
C LEU A 475 -21.89 -20.79 -2.09
N VAL A 476 -21.90 -20.73 -0.76
CA VAL A 476 -22.36 -21.84 0.10
C VAL A 476 -23.86 -22.07 -0.07
N ALA A 477 -24.66 -21.00 -0.18
CA ALA A 477 -26.07 -21.11 -0.51
C ALA A 477 -26.31 -21.77 -1.89
N ALA A 478 -25.36 -21.60 -2.82
CA ALA A 478 -25.35 -22.28 -4.12
C ALA A 478 -24.79 -23.72 -4.09
N GLY A 479 -24.50 -24.28 -2.91
CA GLY A 479 -24.06 -25.67 -2.76
C GLY A 479 -22.55 -25.88 -2.54
N ALA A 480 -21.76 -24.80 -2.42
CA ALA A 480 -20.33 -24.93 -2.10
C ALA A 480 -20.09 -25.33 -0.63
N VAL A 481 -18.99 -26.05 -0.38
CA VAL A 481 -18.48 -26.38 0.95
C VAL A 481 -17.67 -25.20 1.49
N GLY A 482 -18.19 -24.54 2.52
CA GLY A 482 -17.56 -23.38 3.15
C GLY A 482 -16.56 -23.74 4.25
N LEU A 483 -15.26 -23.56 4.00
CA LEU A 483 -14.17 -23.84 4.94
C LEU A 483 -13.68 -22.54 5.62
N LYS A 484 -14.01 -22.39 6.90
CA LYS A 484 -13.82 -21.14 7.65
C LYS A 484 -12.38 -20.98 8.15
N MET A 485 -11.74 -19.90 7.74
CA MET A 485 -10.37 -19.55 8.07
C MET A 485 -10.31 -18.26 8.88
N ARG A 486 -10.79 -18.33 10.13
CA ARG A 486 -10.91 -17.16 11.00
C ARG A 486 -9.58 -16.41 11.15
N TRP A 487 -9.65 -15.08 11.02
CA TRP A 487 -8.53 -14.13 11.14
C TRP A 487 -7.42 -14.30 10.10
N SER A 488 -7.70 -15.00 9.00
CA SER A 488 -6.78 -15.04 7.86
C SER A 488 -6.82 -13.73 7.04
N GLY A 489 -7.91 -12.96 7.15
CA GLY A 489 -8.24 -11.88 6.22
C GLY A 489 -8.45 -12.40 4.80
N HIS A 490 -8.29 -11.55 3.79
CA HIS A 490 -8.46 -11.91 2.38
C HIS A 490 -7.35 -12.82 1.79
N MET A 491 -6.44 -13.31 2.63
CA MET A 491 -5.19 -13.97 2.21
C MET A 491 -5.18 -15.46 2.56
N THR A 492 -6.30 -16.17 2.39
CA THR A 492 -6.47 -17.57 2.84
C THR A 492 -5.41 -18.52 2.27
N ALA A 493 -5.12 -18.45 0.97
CA ALA A 493 -4.08 -19.29 0.37
C ALA A 493 -2.68 -19.03 0.97
N GLN A 494 -2.31 -17.75 1.18
CA GLN A 494 -1.04 -17.37 1.81
C GLN A 494 -0.97 -17.88 3.26
N PHE A 495 -2.10 -17.84 3.97
CA PHE A 495 -2.19 -18.28 5.36
C PHE A 495 -1.94 -19.78 5.50
N LEU A 496 -2.49 -20.61 4.59
CA LEU A 496 -2.17 -22.05 4.53
C LEU A 496 -0.72 -22.31 4.12
N ARG A 497 -0.17 -21.49 3.20
CA ARG A 497 1.22 -21.61 2.75
C ARG A 497 2.21 -21.40 3.89
N GLN A 498 1.95 -20.45 4.79
CA GLN A 498 2.83 -20.14 5.93
C GLN A 498 3.03 -21.32 6.89
N VAL A 499 2.10 -22.27 6.93
CA VAL A 499 2.18 -23.47 7.76
C VAL A 499 2.34 -24.76 6.96
N GLY A 500 2.67 -24.65 5.66
CA GLY A 500 2.90 -25.81 4.79
C GLY A 500 1.65 -26.64 4.46
N LEU A 501 0.43 -26.11 4.65
CA LEU A 501 -0.81 -26.86 4.42
C LEU A 501 -1.43 -26.66 3.03
N LEU A 502 -1.01 -25.64 2.28
CA LEU A 502 -1.68 -25.27 1.02
C LEU A 502 -1.72 -26.43 0.02
N SER A 503 -0.60 -27.10 -0.23
CA SER A 503 -0.51 -28.19 -1.20
C SER A 503 -1.28 -29.43 -0.77
N SER A 504 -1.22 -29.81 0.52
CA SER A 504 -1.92 -31.00 1.02
C SER A 504 -3.44 -30.81 1.03
N VAL A 505 -3.91 -29.62 1.45
CA VAL A 505 -5.33 -29.25 1.40
C VAL A 505 -5.84 -29.23 -0.05
N SER A 506 -5.09 -28.61 -0.96
CA SER A 506 -5.48 -28.54 -2.38
C SER A 506 -5.56 -29.92 -3.03
N ARG A 507 -4.61 -30.82 -2.71
CA ARG A 507 -4.62 -32.21 -3.20
C ARG A 507 -5.81 -33.00 -2.67
N GLN A 508 -6.11 -32.89 -1.38
CA GLN A 508 -7.28 -33.56 -0.79
C GLN A 508 -8.60 -33.04 -1.38
N CYS A 509 -8.67 -31.75 -1.75
CA CYS A 509 -9.82 -31.22 -2.48
C CYS A 509 -9.94 -31.86 -3.86
N ALA A 510 -8.83 -31.87 -4.62
CA ALA A 510 -8.72 -32.47 -5.95
C ALA A 510 -9.06 -33.98 -6.00
N ASP A 511 -8.71 -34.71 -4.95
CA ASP A 511 -9.00 -36.14 -4.82
C ASP A 511 -10.41 -36.41 -4.25
N GLY A 512 -11.19 -35.36 -3.95
CA GLY A 512 -12.53 -35.48 -3.36
C GLY A 512 -12.56 -35.92 -1.89
N THR A 513 -11.39 -36.13 -1.28
CA THR A 513 -11.23 -36.64 0.09
C THR A 513 -11.28 -35.57 1.18
N MET A 514 -11.39 -34.29 0.81
CA MET A 514 -11.55 -33.18 1.76
C MET A 514 -12.98 -33.07 2.27
N ASP A 515 -13.11 -32.91 3.59
CA ASP A 515 -14.34 -32.54 4.29
C ASP A 515 -14.01 -31.54 5.41
N GLU A 516 -15.05 -30.98 6.06
CA GLU A 516 -14.87 -30.02 7.14
C GLU A 516 -14.07 -30.58 8.32
N GLY A 517 -14.31 -31.84 8.71
CA GLY A 517 -13.64 -32.47 9.84
C GLY A 517 -12.14 -32.62 9.60
N ARG A 518 -11.77 -33.13 8.43
CA ARG A 518 -10.37 -33.25 7.98
C ARG A 518 -9.70 -31.89 7.88
N PHE A 519 -10.38 -30.90 7.29
CA PHE A 519 -9.85 -29.55 7.20
C PHE A 519 -9.55 -28.97 8.59
N TYR A 520 -10.51 -28.98 9.50
CA TYR A 520 -10.32 -28.37 10.82
C TYR A 520 -9.37 -29.17 11.73
N ALA A 521 -9.20 -30.47 11.51
CA ALA A 521 -8.12 -31.25 12.13
C ALA A 521 -6.74 -30.78 11.64
N ALA A 522 -6.57 -30.63 10.32
CA ALA A 522 -5.33 -30.16 9.72
C ALA A 522 -5.04 -28.67 9.99
N TYR A 523 -6.07 -27.83 10.12
CA TYR A 523 -5.96 -26.37 10.27
C TYR A 523 -5.44 -25.90 11.65
N ARG A 524 -5.32 -26.79 12.64
CA ARG A 524 -4.92 -26.43 14.01
C ARG A 524 -3.59 -25.66 14.11
N PRO A 525 -2.52 -25.97 13.36
CA PRO A 525 -1.26 -25.24 13.43
C PRO A 525 -1.39 -23.75 13.08
N VAL A 526 -2.35 -23.39 12.23
CA VAL A 526 -2.65 -21.99 11.87
C VAL A 526 -3.03 -21.15 13.09
N ARG A 527 -3.53 -21.78 14.16
CA ARG A 527 -3.86 -21.10 15.41
C ARG A 527 -2.65 -20.57 16.17
N LEU A 528 -1.45 -20.98 15.76
CA LEU A 528 -0.17 -20.48 16.24
C LEU A 528 0.42 -19.41 15.32
N LEU A 529 -0.28 -18.96 14.28
CA LEU A 529 0.19 -17.82 13.49
C LEU A 529 -0.12 -16.52 14.23
N ARG A 530 0.84 -15.59 14.16
CA ARG A 530 0.79 -14.25 14.77
C ARG A 530 -0.57 -13.55 14.57
N ARG A 531 -1.10 -13.60 13.34
CA ARG A 531 -2.36 -12.95 12.95
C ARG A 531 -3.57 -13.60 13.60
N TYR A 532 -3.62 -14.93 13.65
CA TYR A 532 -4.71 -15.67 14.30
C TYR A 532 -4.76 -15.35 15.78
N VAL A 533 -3.60 -15.44 16.44
CA VAL A 533 -3.46 -15.23 17.88
C VAL A 533 -3.88 -13.81 18.27
N ARG A 534 -3.49 -12.80 17.49
CA ARG A 534 -3.91 -11.40 17.71
C ARG A 534 -5.42 -11.22 17.54
N GLY A 535 -5.98 -11.69 16.44
CA GLY A 535 -7.42 -11.54 16.20
C GLY A 535 -8.30 -12.29 17.21
N LEU A 536 -7.81 -13.43 17.73
CA LEU A 536 -8.44 -14.11 18.86
C LEU A 536 -8.39 -13.26 20.13
N ALA A 537 -7.25 -12.65 20.43
CA ALA A 537 -7.08 -11.77 21.59
C ALA A 537 -8.08 -10.60 21.56
N ASP A 538 -8.12 -9.88 20.43
CA ASP A 538 -9.01 -8.74 20.21
C ASP A 538 -10.47 -9.18 20.40
N SER A 539 -10.87 -10.31 19.79
CA SER A 539 -12.23 -10.84 19.91
C SER A 539 -12.62 -11.27 21.33
N LEU A 540 -11.69 -11.80 22.14
CA LEU A 540 -11.98 -12.23 23.51
C LEU A 540 -12.14 -11.02 24.45
N LEU A 541 -11.37 -9.96 24.21
CA LEU A 541 -11.47 -8.71 24.95
C LEU A 541 -12.78 -7.97 24.64
N ASP A 542 -13.14 -7.86 23.36
CA ASP A 542 -14.37 -7.19 22.93
C ASP A 542 -15.63 -7.90 23.44
N SER A 543 -15.59 -9.24 23.51
CA SER A 543 -16.73 -10.05 23.96
C SER A 543 -16.81 -10.25 25.48
N ARG A 544 -15.90 -9.62 26.26
CA ARG A 544 -15.76 -9.80 27.73
C ARG A 544 -15.64 -11.27 28.17
N ARG A 545 -15.18 -12.17 27.30
CA ARG A 545 -14.93 -13.60 27.59
C ARG A 545 -13.52 -13.79 28.14
N THR A 546 -13.20 -13.02 29.16
CA THR A 546 -11.85 -12.86 29.71
C THR A 546 -11.29 -14.14 30.33
N GLY A 547 -12.14 -15.06 30.79
CA GLY A 547 -11.72 -16.37 31.32
C GLY A 547 -10.99 -17.27 30.30
N LEU A 548 -11.05 -16.95 28.99
CA LEU A 548 -10.33 -17.69 27.94
C LEU A 548 -8.99 -17.04 27.55
N LEU A 549 -8.65 -15.87 28.11
CA LEU A 549 -7.40 -15.17 27.85
C LEU A 549 -6.14 -15.95 28.30
N PRO A 550 -6.13 -16.70 29.41
CA PRO A 550 -4.97 -17.50 29.80
C PRO A 550 -4.59 -18.55 28.75
N GLN A 551 -5.60 -19.22 28.18
CA GLN A 551 -5.39 -20.23 27.14
C GLN A 551 -4.91 -19.61 25.81
N ALA A 552 -5.36 -18.39 25.50
CA ALA A 552 -4.89 -17.65 24.33
C ALA A 552 -3.45 -17.12 24.52
N PHE A 553 -3.09 -16.74 25.75
CA PHE A 553 -1.74 -16.35 26.16
C PHE A 553 -0.75 -17.52 26.11
N GLU A 554 -1.12 -18.69 26.66
CA GLU A 554 -0.31 -19.91 26.60
C GLU A 554 0.02 -20.29 25.15
N ARG A 555 -0.95 -20.16 24.24
CA ARG A 555 -0.72 -20.37 22.80
C ARG A 555 0.24 -19.36 22.18
N ALA A 556 0.21 -18.10 22.63
CA ALA A 556 1.12 -17.07 22.16
C ALA A 556 2.57 -17.27 22.64
N ILE A 557 2.73 -17.81 23.85
CA ILE A 557 4.04 -18.20 24.41
C ILE A 557 4.58 -19.44 23.68
N ALA A 558 3.75 -20.47 23.51
CA ALA A 558 4.14 -21.71 22.83
C ALA A 558 4.57 -21.47 21.37
N ALA A 559 4.13 -20.37 20.76
CA ALA A 559 4.49 -19.95 19.40
C ALA A 559 5.67 -18.96 19.34
N ASP A 560 6.36 -18.71 20.46
CA ASP A 560 7.52 -17.80 20.58
C ASP A 560 7.27 -16.37 20.05
N PHE A 561 6.13 -15.77 20.42
CA PHE A 561 5.83 -14.37 20.10
C PHE A 561 5.94 -13.47 21.34
N PRO A 562 7.15 -13.04 21.75
CA PRO A 562 7.37 -12.32 23.01
C PRO A 562 6.56 -11.01 23.12
N ARG A 563 6.28 -10.34 21.98
CA ARG A 563 5.43 -9.14 21.95
C ARG A 563 3.95 -9.46 22.13
N ILE A 564 3.42 -10.52 21.52
CA ILE A 564 2.00 -10.90 21.68
C ILE A 564 1.74 -11.54 23.03
N ALA A 565 2.70 -12.31 23.54
CA ALA A 565 2.71 -12.73 24.93
C ALA A 565 2.66 -11.50 25.86
N SER A 566 3.42 -10.44 25.58
CA SER A 566 3.32 -9.18 26.32
C SER A 566 1.94 -8.51 26.17
N ASP A 567 1.31 -8.60 24.99
CA ASP A 567 -0.04 -8.05 24.72
C ASP A 567 -1.13 -8.79 25.52
N PHE A 568 -1.06 -10.12 25.60
CA PHE A 568 -1.92 -10.94 26.48
C PHE A 568 -1.60 -10.77 27.97
N LYS A 569 -0.32 -10.60 28.33
CA LYS A 569 0.12 -10.28 29.69
C LYS A 569 -0.51 -8.98 30.17
N CYS A 570 -0.63 -7.99 29.29
CA CYS A 570 -1.42 -6.79 29.56
C CYS A 570 -2.91 -7.11 29.60
N GLY A 571 -3.46 -7.87 28.65
CA GLY A 571 -4.85 -8.37 28.61
C GLY A 571 -5.33 -9.06 29.90
N LEU A 572 -4.49 -9.93 30.47
CA LEU A 572 -4.72 -10.66 31.73
C LEU A 572 -4.66 -9.75 32.95
N ALA A 573 -3.94 -8.62 32.87
CA ALA A 573 -3.93 -7.57 33.89
C ALA A 573 -5.20 -6.69 33.88
N PHE A 574 -6.19 -6.98 33.02
CA PHE A 574 -7.46 -6.24 32.93
C PHE A 574 -8.68 -7.01 33.50
N VAL A 575 -8.51 -8.20 34.07
CA VAL A 575 -9.60 -8.98 34.66
C VAL A 575 -9.64 -8.71 36.16
N ASP A 576 -10.23 -7.57 36.53
CA ASP A 576 -10.38 -7.04 37.89
C ASP A 576 -9.09 -6.71 38.67
N VAL A 577 -9.10 -5.54 39.30
CA VAL A 577 -7.95 -4.96 40.03
C VAL A 577 -7.67 -5.73 41.33
N ALA A 578 -8.59 -6.58 41.77
CA ALA A 578 -8.57 -7.21 43.09
C ALA A 578 -7.80 -8.55 43.18
N ASP A 579 -7.56 -9.27 42.07
CA ASP A 579 -7.03 -10.65 42.13
C ASP A 579 -5.64 -10.81 41.47
N PHE A 580 -4.75 -9.83 41.68
CA PHE A 580 -3.34 -10.00 41.34
C PHE A 580 -2.59 -10.73 42.47
N ASP A 581 -2.47 -12.05 42.35
CA ASP A 581 -1.73 -12.87 43.33
C ASP A 581 -0.20 -12.64 43.21
N LEU A 582 0.39 -12.13 44.30
CA LEU A 582 1.83 -11.99 44.54
C LEU A 582 2.64 -13.26 44.20
N ALA A 583 2.04 -14.46 44.32
CA ALA A 583 2.67 -15.73 43.96
C ALA A 583 3.05 -15.82 42.47
N HIS A 584 2.27 -15.21 41.58
CA HIS A 584 2.51 -15.24 40.14
C HIS A 584 3.68 -14.31 39.71
N MET A 585 3.95 -13.24 40.47
CA MET A 585 5.15 -12.40 40.29
C MET A 585 6.43 -13.11 40.74
N ARG A 586 6.38 -13.82 41.89
CA ARG A 586 7.52 -14.54 42.46
C ARG A 586 8.10 -15.59 41.51
N ALA A 587 7.24 -16.32 40.79
CA ALA A 587 7.64 -17.36 39.83
C ALA A 587 8.46 -16.82 38.63
N LYS A 588 8.23 -15.57 38.26
CA LYS A 588 8.90 -14.93 37.11
C LYS A 588 10.30 -14.41 37.45
N MET A 589 10.50 -13.91 38.67
CA MET A 589 11.78 -13.37 39.12
C MET A 589 12.78 -14.49 39.46
N HIS A 590 12.29 -15.63 39.94
CA HIS A 590 13.11 -16.82 40.14
C HIS A 590 13.78 -17.32 38.85
N ARG A 591 13.11 -17.26 37.70
CA ARG A 591 13.68 -17.68 36.41
C ARG A 591 14.68 -16.69 35.80
N ALA A 592 14.60 -15.40 36.15
CA ALA A 592 15.61 -14.42 35.76
C ALA A 592 16.94 -14.62 36.52
N LYS A 593 16.85 -15.17 37.74
CA LYS A 593 17.98 -15.54 38.61
C LYS A 593 18.88 -16.62 37.98
N GLU A 594 18.32 -17.53 37.18
CA GLU A 594 19.05 -18.68 36.64
C GLU A 594 19.87 -18.37 35.37
N LYS A 595 19.60 -17.27 34.66
CA LYS A 595 20.18 -17.07 33.33
C LYS A 595 21.44 -16.22 33.25
N HIS A 596 21.78 -15.36 34.20
CA HIS A 596 22.93 -14.46 34.09
C HIS A 596 23.71 -14.37 35.41
N VAL A 597 24.80 -15.12 35.52
CA VAL A 597 25.83 -14.95 36.56
C VAL A 597 27.03 -14.30 35.91
N GLN A 598 27.17 -12.97 36.05
CA GLN A 598 28.45 -12.26 35.90
C GLN A 598 28.40 -10.87 36.56
N SER A 599 29.48 -10.54 37.27
CA SER A 599 29.56 -9.57 38.37
C SER A 599 29.89 -8.14 37.94
N THR A 600 28.98 -7.20 38.20
CA THR A 600 29.25 -5.75 38.28
C THR A 600 28.49 -5.13 39.46
N PRO A 601 28.93 -3.99 40.02
CA PRO A 601 28.24 -3.31 41.13
C PRO A 601 26.78 -2.93 40.81
N ALA A 602 26.49 -2.57 39.55
CA ALA A 602 25.14 -2.31 39.06
C ALA A 602 24.26 -3.57 39.10
N PHE A 603 24.85 -4.75 38.85
CA PHE A 603 24.14 -6.03 38.91
C PHE A 603 23.82 -6.44 40.35
N ALA A 604 24.73 -6.23 41.31
CA ALA A 604 24.48 -6.48 42.72
C ALA A 604 23.35 -5.60 43.28
N ALA A 605 23.30 -4.33 42.87
CA ALA A 605 22.23 -3.41 43.22
C ALA A 605 20.89 -3.83 42.59
N HIS A 606 20.88 -4.25 41.33
CA HIS A 606 19.71 -4.79 40.64
C HIS A 606 19.20 -6.11 41.26
N PHE A 607 20.10 -6.96 41.74
CA PHE A 607 19.76 -8.21 42.43
C PHE A 607 19.19 -7.96 43.83
N ALA A 608 19.81 -7.09 44.62
CA ALA A 608 19.30 -6.67 45.93
C ALA A 608 17.92 -6.01 45.82
N THR A 609 17.71 -5.24 44.75
CA THR A 609 16.40 -4.70 44.36
C THR A 609 15.40 -5.82 44.10
N CYS A 610 15.75 -6.78 43.24
CA CYS A 610 14.89 -7.92 42.94
C CYS A 610 14.54 -8.75 44.19
N GLU A 611 15.48 -8.90 45.13
CA GLU A 611 15.28 -9.63 46.37
C GLU A 611 14.34 -8.87 47.33
N ALA A 612 14.49 -7.56 47.45
CA ALA A 612 13.62 -6.71 48.27
C ALA A 612 12.18 -6.67 47.73
N LEU A 613 12.01 -6.49 46.41
CA LEU A 613 10.69 -6.52 45.76
C LEU A 613 10.00 -7.88 45.88
N ASN A 614 10.76 -8.99 45.93
CA ASN A 614 10.23 -10.34 46.13
C ASN A 614 9.76 -10.61 47.57
N LYS A 615 10.34 -9.90 48.55
CA LYS A 615 10.02 -10.03 49.98
C LYS A 615 8.86 -9.13 50.42
N SER A 616 8.47 -8.14 49.61
CA SER A 616 7.30 -7.29 49.87
C SER A 616 6.04 -8.15 50.00
N ALA A 617 5.35 -8.04 51.14
CA ALA A 617 4.13 -8.79 51.43
C ALA A 617 2.86 -7.98 51.11
N SER A 618 3.00 -6.68 50.91
CA SER A 618 1.94 -5.72 50.60
C SER A 618 2.39 -4.65 49.61
N TYR A 619 1.45 -3.85 49.08
CA TYR A 619 1.77 -2.69 48.24
C TYR A 619 2.53 -1.58 48.99
N ILE A 620 2.42 -1.54 50.32
CA ILE A 620 3.16 -0.62 51.19
C ILE A 620 4.64 -1.06 51.25
N ASP A 621 4.91 -2.33 51.53
CA ASP A 621 6.28 -2.87 51.54
C ASP A 621 6.94 -2.76 50.16
N LEU A 622 6.13 -2.82 49.10
CA LEU A 622 6.59 -2.64 47.71
C LEU A 622 6.98 -1.18 47.46
N ALA A 623 6.20 -0.22 47.94
CA ALA A 623 6.50 1.21 47.80
C ALA A 623 7.81 1.58 48.52
N GLU A 624 8.00 1.11 49.76
CA GLU A 624 9.23 1.33 50.53
C GLU A 624 10.46 0.71 49.85
N ALA A 625 10.31 -0.50 49.30
CA ALA A 625 11.38 -1.15 48.54
C ALA A 625 11.70 -0.37 47.24
N LEU A 626 10.70 0.11 46.52
CA LEU A 626 10.90 0.91 45.30
C LEU A 626 11.62 2.23 45.60
N GLU A 627 11.29 2.91 46.69
CA GLU A 627 11.99 4.14 47.11
C GLU A 627 13.46 3.88 47.45
N LYS A 628 13.73 2.82 48.22
CA LYS A 628 15.09 2.44 48.62
C LYS A 628 16.01 2.16 47.42
N PHE A 629 15.46 1.63 46.32
CA PHE A 629 16.21 1.27 45.12
C PHE A 629 15.98 2.22 43.93
N ALA A 630 15.30 3.35 44.16
CA ALA A 630 15.04 4.35 43.13
C ALA A 630 16.30 4.79 42.35
N PRO A 631 17.47 5.05 42.99
CA PRO A 631 18.69 5.48 42.27
C PRO A 631 19.20 4.47 41.23
N VAL A 632 18.78 3.21 41.34
CA VAL A 632 19.21 2.11 40.45
C VAL A 632 18.16 1.84 39.38
N LEU A 633 16.89 2.14 39.66
CA LEU A 633 15.75 1.74 38.84
C LEU A 633 15.07 2.88 38.07
N GLU A 634 15.42 4.14 38.37
CA GLU A 634 14.76 5.32 37.80
C GLU A 634 14.86 5.47 36.28
N SER A 635 15.74 4.70 35.63
CA SER A 635 15.87 4.61 34.17
C SER A 635 14.97 3.53 33.54
N SER A 636 14.31 2.69 34.35
CA SER A 636 13.44 1.61 33.90
C SER A 636 11.98 2.06 33.80
N ALA A 637 11.32 1.76 32.68
CA ALA A 637 9.88 2.00 32.55
C ALA A 637 9.05 1.16 33.54
N ASP A 638 9.49 -0.05 33.86
CA ASP A 638 8.76 -0.96 34.76
C ASP A 638 8.76 -0.46 36.21
N PHE A 639 9.79 0.28 36.62
CA PHE A 639 9.85 0.96 37.93
C PHE A 639 8.67 1.90 38.16
N TYR A 640 8.40 2.78 37.20
CA TYR A 640 7.28 3.71 37.29
C TYR A 640 5.93 3.03 37.10
N VAL A 641 5.85 1.93 36.34
CA VAL A 641 4.62 1.11 36.30
C VAL A 641 4.31 0.52 37.68
N TRP A 642 5.31 0.05 38.42
CA TRP A 642 5.12 -0.49 39.76
C TRP A 642 4.74 0.60 40.78
N ARG A 643 5.40 1.75 40.75
CA ARG A 643 5.00 2.90 41.57
C ARG A 643 3.58 3.36 41.28
N ALA A 644 3.19 3.41 40.01
CA ALA A 644 1.83 3.75 39.62
C ALA A 644 0.78 2.78 40.16
N ASN A 645 1.13 1.51 40.33
CA ASN A 645 0.25 0.51 40.94
C ASN A 645 0.14 0.72 42.46
N CYS A 646 1.26 0.98 43.16
CA CYS A 646 1.24 1.33 44.59
C CYS A 646 0.41 2.60 44.84
N ALA A 647 0.58 3.64 44.02
CA ALA A 647 -0.18 4.88 44.11
C ALA A 647 -1.68 4.65 43.82
N ALA A 648 -2.00 3.80 42.84
CA ALA A 648 -3.39 3.46 42.52
C ALA A 648 -4.08 2.71 43.66
N GLU A 649 -3.38 1.77 44.31
CA GLU A 649 -3.86 1.03 45.47
C GLU A 649 -4.13 1.96 46.67
N ALA A 650 -3.28 2.97 46.86
CA ALA A 650 -3.49 3.98 47.89
C ALA A 650 -4.54 5.05 47.50
N GLY A 651 -5.23 4.90 46.35
CA GLY A 651 -6.24 5.83 45.85
C GLY A 651 -5.68 7.11 45.21
N MET A 652 -4.37 7.24 45.07
CA MET A 652 -3.65 8.42 44.56
C MET A 652 -3.60 8.43 43.03
N ARG A 653 -4.77 8.64 42.40
CA ARG A 653 -4.95 8.52 40.94
C ARG A 653 -4.09 9.49 40.10
N ALA A 654 -3.83 10.69 40.60
CA ALA A 654 -3.03 11.69 39.90
C ALA A 654 -1.54 11.29 39.85
N GLU A 655 -1.04 10.72 40.95
CA GLU A 655 0.35 10.23 41.06
C GLU A 655 0.55 8.97 40.21
N ALA A 656 -0.43 8.07 40.22
CA ALA A 656 -0.46 6.92 39.32
C ALA A 656 -0.40 7.36 37.84
N LEU A 657 -1.13 8.40 37.45
CA LEU A 657 -1.07 8.94 36.09
C LEU A 657 0.31 9.54 35.77
N ALA A 658 0.91 10.29 36.69
CA ALA A 658 2.22 10.89 36.50
C ALA A 658 3.33 9.83 36.29
N ASP A 659 3.32 8.77 37.11
CA ASP A 659 4.26 7.66 36.99
C ASP A 659 4.04 6.88 35.67
N LEU A 660 2.80 6.66 35.24
CA LEU A 660 2.53 6.03 33.94
C LEU A 660 3.00 6.89 32.76
N VAL A 661 2.83 8.21 32.81
CA VAL A 661 3.35 9.12 31.78
C VAL A 661 4.89 9.06 31.74
N ARG A 662 5.55 8.96 32.91
CA ARG A 662 7.01 8.79 32.98
C ARG A 662 7.45 7.44 32.40
N ALA A 663 6.70 6.37 32.65
CA ALA A 663 6.91 5.08 32.00
C ALA A 663 6.75 5.17 30.47
N LEU A 664 5.82 6.00 29.97
CA LEU A 664 5.59 6.18 28.54
C LEU A 664 6.77 6.85 27.84
N TYR A 665 7.40 7.83 28.48
CA TYR A 665 8.61 8.47 27.95
C TYR A 665 9.78 7.48 27.84
N LEU A 666 9.91 6.57 28.81
CA LEU A 666 10.98 5.56 28.81
C LEU A 666 10.70 4.38 27.86
N ALA A 667 9.43 4.10 27.57
CA ALA A 667 9.02 2.99 26.70
C ALA A 667 7.82 3.36 25.80
N PRO A 668 8.01 4.27 24.82
CA PRO A 668 6.92 4.83 24.01
C PRO A 668 6.29 3.80 23.07
N MET A 669 6.96 2.69 22.76
CA MET A 669 6.47 1.62 21.88
C MET A 669 5.51 0.63 22.57
N ARG A 670 4.98 0.95 23.77
CA ARG A 670 4.09 0.07 24.55
C ARG A 670 2.61 0.50 24.40
N PRO A 671 1.86 -0.02 23.42
CA PRO A 671 0.47 0.40 23.13
C PRO A 671 -0.52 0.13 24.26
N PHE A 672 -0.20 -0.76 25.20
CA PHE A 672 -1.02 -0.99 26.40
C PHE A 672 -0.84 0.10 27.46
N LEU A 673 0.37 0.64 27.59
CA LEU A 673 0.65 1.75 28.48
C LEU A 673 -0.06 3.02 28.00
N GLN A 674 -0.03 3.26 26.69
CA GLN A 674 -0.80 4.30 26.00
C GLN A 674 -2.30 4.23 26.32
N ARG A 675 -2.94 3.08 26.10
CA ARG A 675 -4.37 2.90 26.38
C ARG A 675 -4.74 3.08 27.87
N ARG A 676 -3.88 2.64 28.80
CA ARG A 676 -4.07 2.85 30.24
C ARG A 676 -3.99 4.33 30.60
N ILE A 677 -2.99 5.05 30.08
CA ILE A 677 -2.81 6.49 30.29
C ILE A 677 -4.00 7.28 29.73
N ALA A 678 -4.44 6.98 28.51
CA ALA A 678 -5.58 7.64 27.89
C ALA A 678 -6.86 7.49 28.74
N ARG A 679 -7.14 6.28 29.24
CA ARG A 679 -8.31 6.01 30.09
C ARG A 679 -8.27 6.77 31.41
N ILE A 680 -7.14 6.70 32.14
CA ILE A 680 -6.99 7.38 33.43
C ILE A 680 -6.99 8.91 33.24
N ALA A 681 -6.32 9.41 32.20
CA ALA A 681 -6.34 10.82 31.84
C ALA A 681 -7.76 11.31 31.51
N GLN A 682 -8.55 10.52 30.79
CA GLN A 682 -9.94 10.85 30.48
C GLN A 682 -10.81 10.90 31.75
N GLN A 683 -10.66 9.94 32.67
CA GLN A 683 -11.36 9.92 33.96
C GLN A 683 -10.98 11.11 34.85
N LEU A 684 -9.75 11.61 34.74
CA LEU A 684 -9.24 12.77 35.46
C LEU A 684 -9.39 14.10 34.70
N GLY A 685 -10.02 14.11 33.52
CA GLY A 685 -10.22 15.31 32.70
C GLY A 685 -8.95 15.89 32.05
N ARG A 686 -7.84 15.13 32.00
CA ARG A 686 -6.53 15.53 31.47
C ARG A 686 -6.43 15.38 29.95
N ARG A 687 -7.10 16.28 29.22
CA ARG A 687 -7.15 16.29 27.74
C ARG A 687 -5.77 16.43 27.08
N ASP A 688 -4.85 17.11 27.74
CA ASP A 688 -3.45 17.30 27.32
C ASP A 688 -2.68 15.97 27.24
N ILE A 689 -2.93 15.06 28.19
CA ILE A 689 -2.29 13.74 28.26
C ILE A 689 -2.92 12.77 27.25
N VAL A 690 -4.24 12.87 27.01
CA VAL A 690 -4.90 12.10 25.95
C VAL A 690 -4.30 12.44 24.59
N ALA A 691 -4.16 13.74 24.27
CA ALA A 691 -3.52 14.18 23.03
C ALA A 691 -2.03 13.77 22.91
N LEU A 692 -1.31 13.65 24.03
CA LEU A 692 0.05 13.12 24.06
C LEU A 692 0.07 11.63 23.67
N VAL A 693 -0.85 10.83 24.21
CA VAL A 693 -0.96 9.40 23.89
C VAL A 693 -1.26 9.21 22.40
N ASP A 694 -2.20 9.96 21.85
CA ASP A 694 -2.56 9.88 20.43
C ASP A 694 -1.37 10.17 19.50
N ARG A 695 -0.53 11.16 19.87
CA ARG A 695 0.71 11.47 19.14
C ARG A 695 1.74 10.36 19.23
N VAL A 696 1.89 9.72 20.39
CA VAL A 696 2.83 8.61 20.59
C VAL A 696 2.35 7.37 19.83
N GLU A 697 1.04 7.11 19.79
CA GLU A 697 0.45 6.02 18.99
C GLU A 697 0.73 6.22 17.50
N ALA A 698 0.60 7.43 16.99
CA ALA A 698 0.93 7.78 15.60
C ALA A 698 2.41 7.57 15.23
N LEU A 699 3.32 7.60 16.21
CA LEU A 699 4.76 7.31 16.01
C LEU A 699 5.07 5.80 16.01
N ASN A 700 4.16 4.96 16.51
CA ASN A 700 4.35 3.51 16.64
C ASN A 700 3.92 2.71 15.41
N ASP A 701 3.26 3.35 14.45
CA ASP A 701 3.04 2.76 13.15
C ASP A 701 4.39 2.55 12.44
N PRO A 702 4.70 1.34 11.95
CA PRO A 702 6.01 1.07 11.38
C PRO A 702 6.24 1.95 10.14
N PRO A 703 7.47 2.46 9.91
CA PRO A 703 7.86 2.86 8.57
C PRO A 703 7.67 1.66 7.63
N LYS A 704 7.20 1.92 6.41
CA LYS A 704 7.07 0.91 5.34
C LYS A 704 8.32 0.05 5.28
N ALA A 705 8.13 -1.27 5.10
CA ALA A 705 9.22 -2.23 4.98
C ALA A 705 10.33 -1.72 4.06
N ILE A 706 11.56 -1.64 4.60
CA ILE A 706 12.77 -1.50 3.79
C ILE A 706 12.82 -2.75 2.89
N PRO A 707 12.89 -2.61 1.56
CA PRO A 707 13.05 -3.77 0.68
C PRO A 707 14.35 -4.47 1.07
N GLN A 708 14.27 -5.77 1.37
CA GLN A 708 15.47 -6.55 1.64
C GLN A 708 16.35 -6.58 0.39
N PRO A 709 17.68 -6.42 0.54
CA PRO A 709 18.59 -6.58 -0.59
C PRO A 709 18.49 -8.03 -1.09
N LYS A 710 18.24 -8.18 -2.38
CA LYS A 710 18.41 -9.47 -3.06
C LYS A 710 19.91 -9.79 -3.09
N ALA A 711 20.23 -11.06 -2.80
CA ALA A 711 21.57 -11.63 -2.90
C ALA A 711 22.10 -11.57 -4.34
#